data_AF-A0A939QW16-F1
#
_entry.id   AF-A0A939QW16-F1
#
_cell.length_a   1.000
_cell.length_b   1.000
_cell.length_c   1.000
_cell.angle_alpha   90.00
_cell.angle_beta   90.00
_cell.angle_gamma   90.00
#
_symmetry.space_group_name_H-M   'P 1'
#
loop_
_entity.id
_entity.type
_entity.pdbx_description
1 polymer ?
#
loop_
_entity_poly.entity_id
_entity_poly.type
_entity_poly.pdbx_seq_one_letter_code
_entity_poly.pdbx_strand_id
1 'polypeptide(L)'
;MFKVSLYKKVNARSGDVPLRFRLKDGKEVDLGYETGKMMPAKDMMAFSQDGTLQPGVTEYDAALLQEIERCKLAMSEVYMSLCQEGAALNEETFQSAVSAWLVKQETGETVDERLLVGRFRAYLEEEHVAGRFSDKMYRESMTLMRKLDRYLIIRDCPNTTPREFTPEQLVDFEKFCIDEYLYAANPKYAALYPRAYDECRYWPKQKLKEEPLRKVLIHFRTFWRDLVSFGEVEASPYDKYVPWMQEKKRKRYTEVLGEPMSLNFDEFQQVLATPVPESMADVRNAFILQCCIGLGAKEFKQLSLNNVAVSKEGIPYIYYIHKSVRRKGKDPKNYAIEVPLVRVAFDIVMRTRFDFILGCYNAPYNRKLQLFLRYCGITREVCVFNSRTGESEAMPLCDVITQGNVHRMHMDIVHDSDTLRGMRGLGYTGPRTMARMKKMSMEDYFWTLNWAFGQKPFRVDENLNIVEGAPFVPYDPMVFEPQPEKLPGGRTNPYVISQLVPLPSGEGKQEDRVEVRNTCRLPEPRKVVVCGNQFIEFLGSLEEEPRRSIQYGVMLLKILADYKVSFVEECKDTIYAFRSLCKEAAYTTYFYLNGDTIVLLHCFQNKSLRKVKASGSEIMPVVRELRWKHVIGELSATDYDPVLDEIFGSRGTEKREVWEMRACRSYTSQTLRQTRMDLGLLQEDIFSKWGAKDNCGNLSRAEFGHRVLPFKYLSRLVDALGYKAIIVRPGVPGWNAISRTKTLEQMLESIGEPVYRWKRKDPYIE
;
A
#
# COMPACT_ATOMS: atom_id res chain seq x y z
N MET A 1 -14.56 -14.59 39.95
CA MET A 1 -15.39 -14.38 38.74
C MET A 1 -16.64 -15.17 39.01
N PHE A 2 -17.72 -14.47 39.32
CA PHE A 2 -18.96 -15.09 39.78
C PHE A 2 -19.66 -15.82 38.63
N LYS A 3 -20.46 -16.83 38.97
CA LYS A 3 -21.25 -17.62 38.02
C LYS A 3 -22.72 -17.62 38.43
N VAL A 4 -23.60 -17.21 37.52
CA VAL A 4 -25.05 -17.35 37.66
C VAL A 4 -25.52 -18.61 36.95
N SER A 5 -26.11 -19.52 37.72
CA SER A 5 -26.56 -20.83 37.27
C SER A 5 -28.06 -21.02 37.47
N LEU A 6 -28.70 -21.69 36.51
CA LEU A 6 -30.10 -22.07 36.56
C LEU A 6 -30.25 -23.31 37.46
N TYR A 7 -31.11 -23.21 38.48
CA TYR A 7 -31.30 -24.27 39.46
C TYR A 7 -32.36 -25.27 38.98
N LYS A 8 -31.93 -26.49 38.66
CA LYS A 8 -32.76 -27.55 38.09
C LYS A 8 -32.97 -28.71 39.05
N LYS A 9 -33.75 -28.51 40.12
CA LYS A 9 -34.17 -29.62 40.98
C LYS A 9 -35.61 -29.98 40.64
N VAL A 10 -35.77 -30.90 39.69
CA VAL A 10 -37.08 -31.36 39.21
C VAL A 10 -37.73 -32.23 40.29
N ASN A 11 -38.96 -31.89 40.69
CA ASN A 11 -39.77 -32.78 41.54
C ASN A 11 -40.65 -33.64 40.61
N ALA A 12 -40.36 -34.93 40.52
CA ALA A 12 -40.93 -35.83 39.51
C ALA A 12 -42.46 -36.09 39.62
N ARG A 13 -43.17 -35.40 40.53
CA ARG A 13 -44.60 -35.61 40.81
C ARG A 13 -45.53 -34.44 40.40
N SER A 14 -45.03 -33.22 40.14
CA SER A 14 -45.89 -32.03 40.00
C SER A 14 -46.03 -31.45 38.59
N GLY A 15 -45.28 -31.91 37.60
CA GLY A 15 -45.31 -31.36 36.22
C GLY A 15 -44.66 -29.96 36.09
N ASP A 16 -44.82 -29.09 37.08
CA ASP A 16 -44.26 -27.74 37.13
C ASP A 16 -43.14 -27.58 38.18
N VAL A 17 -42.18 -26.70 37.87
CA VAL A 17 -40.99 -26.39 38.67
C VAL A 17 -40.82 -24.87 38.78
N PRO A 18 -40.50 -24.31 39.97
CA PRO A 18 -40.23 -22.88 40.11
C PRO A 18 -38.96 -22.46 39.37
N LEU A 19 -39.00 -21.32 38.69
CA LEU A 19 -37.85 -20.74 38.02
C LEU A 19 -36.91 -20.08 39.04
N ARG A 20 -35.77 -20.74 39.30
CA ARG A 20 -34.79 -20.35 40.32
C ARG A 20 -33.38 -20.26 39.75
N PHE A 21 -32.62 -19.31 40.27
CA PHE A 21 -31.24 -19.04 39.90
C PHE A 21 -30.35 -19.04 41.14
N ARG A 22 -29.06 -19.30 40.93
CA ARG A 22 -28.05 -19.33 41.98
C ARG A 22 -26.78 -18.65 41.49
N LEU A 23 -26.33 -17.63 42.22
CA LEU A 23 -25.08 -16.91 41.97
C LEU A 23 -24.02 -17.39 42.95
N LYS A 24 -22.87 -17.82 42.43
CA LYS A 24 -21.72 -18.24 43.24
C LYS A 24 -20.48 -17.43 42.89
N ASP A 25 -19.79 -16.89 43.90
CA ASP A 25 -18.44 -16.35 43.75
C ASP A 25 -17.51 -16.97 44.81
N GLY A 26 -16.55 -17.78 44.37
CA GLY A 26 -15.67 -18.53 45.27
C GLY A 26 -16.41 -19.52 46.18
N LYS A 27 -15.89 -19.69 47.41
CA LYS A 27 -16.50 -20.55 48.46
C LYS A 27 -17.38 -19.76 49.44
N GLU A 28 -17.29 -18.43 49.42
CA GLU A 28 -17.86 -17.56 50.47
C GLU A 28 -19.19 -16.94 50.08
N VAL A 29 -19.48 -16.81 48.77
CA VAL A 29 -20.72 -16.20 48.27
C VAL A 29 -21.57 -17.23 47.56
N ASP A 30 -22.78 -17.46 48.08
CA ASP A 30 -23.77 -18.36 47.51
C ASP A 30 -25.18 -17.78 47.71
N LEU A 31 -25.74 -17.17 46.66
CA LEU A 31 -26.98 -16.40 46.71
C LEU A 31 -28.04 -17.00 45.78
N GLY A 32 -29.24 -17.24 46.32
CA GLY A 32 -30.41 -17.68 45.57
C GLY A 32 -31.27 -16.52 45.06
N TYR A 33 -31.92 -16.72 43.92
CA TYR A 33 -33.00 -15.86 43.43
C TYR A 33 -34.14 -16.71 42.90
N GLU A 34 -35.35 -16.48 43.42
CA GLU A 34 -36.58 -17.13 42.97
C GLU A 34 -37.53 -16.09 42.39
N THR A 35 -37.98 -16.31 41.15
CA THR A 35 -38.84 -15.35 40.42
C THR A 35 -40.31 -15.42 40.81
N GLY A 36 -40.72 -16.45 41.55
CA GLY A 36 -42.13 -16.74 41.86
C GLY A 36 -42.92 -17.33 40.68
N LYS A 37 -42.32 -17.48 39.49
CA LYS A 37 -42.96 -18.10 38.31
C LYS A 37 -42.76 -19.61 38.31
N MET A 38 -43.83 -20.34 37.99
CA MET A 38 -43.82 -21.80 37.80
C MET A 38 -43.73 -22.12 36.32
N MET A 39 -42.79 -22.99 35.92
CA MET A 39 -42.59 -23.40 34.53
C MET A 39 -42.78 -24.91 34.38
N PRO A 40 -43.32 -25.39 33.25
CA PRO A 40 -43.39 -26.82 32.97
C PRO A 40 -41.99 -27.44 32.97
N ALA A 41 -41.83 -28.60 33.63
CA ALA A 41 -40.56 -29.30 33.73
C ALA A 41 -39.96 -29.66 32.35
N LYS A 42 -40.82 -29.86 31.35
CA LYS A 42 -40.45 -30.17 29.96
C LYS A 42 -39.69 -29.02 29.31
N ASP A 43 -40.12 -27.77 29.51
CA ASP A 43 -39.51 -26.60 28.88
C ASP A 43 -38.16 -26.26 29.51
N MET A 44 -38.00 -26.54 30.80
CA MET A 44 -36.74 -26.38 31.53
C MET A 44 -35.64 -27.37 31.10
N MET A 45 -35.99 -28.49 30.43
CA MET A 45 -35.02 -29.45 29.90
C MET A 45 -34.25 -28.91 28.69
N ALA A 46 -34.84 -27.99 27.92
CA ALA A 46 -34.23 -27.40 26.73
C ALA A 46 -32.98 -26.56 27.02
N PHE A 47 -32.87 -26.02 28.24
CA PHE A 47 -31.76 -25.15 28.65
C PHE A 47 -30.65 -25.96 29.31
N SER A 48 -29.45 -25.41 29.46
CA SER A 48 -28.30 -25.94 30.21
C SER A 48 -28.31 -25.38 31.64
N GLN A 49 -27.38 -25.80 32.51
CA GLN A 49 -27.24 -25.17 33.84
C GLN A 49 -26.80 -23.70 33.76
N ASP A 50 -26.22 -23.31 32.63
CA ASP A 50 -25.76 -21.94 32.41
C ASP A 50 -26.85 -21.08 31.74
N GLY A 51 -28.07 -21.61 31.58
CA GLY A 51 -29.23 -20.90 31.01
C GLY A 51 -29.21 -20.80 29.48
N THR A 52 -28.21 -21.36 28.81
CA THR A 52 -28.15 -21.43 27.33
C THR A 52 -28.94 -22.62 26.79
N LEU A 53 -29.37 -22.59 25.54
CA LEU A 53 -30.00 -23.74 24.89
C LEU A 53 -29.01 -24.91 24.77
N GLN A 54 -29.49 -26.13 25.01
CA GLN A 54 -28.70 -27.32 24.78
C GLN A 54 -28.47 -27.53 23.27
N PRO A 55 -27.28 -28.02 22.85
CA PRO A 55 -27.00 -28.30 21.45
C PRO A 55 -28.01 -29.29 20.86
N GLY A 56 -28.65 -28.94 19.74
CA GLY A 56 -29.58 -29.82 19.01
C GLY A 56 -31.07 -29.65 19.34
N VAL A 57 -31.44 -28.73 20.24
CA VAL A 57 -32.85 -28.42 20.52
C VAL A 57 -33.40 -27.41 19.50
N THR A 58 -34.42 -27.80 18.74
CA THR A 58 -35.09 -26.95 17.73
C THR A 58 -36.42 -26.37 18.18
N GLU A 59 -37.09 -26.99 19.15
CA GLU A 59 -38.34 -26.51 19.75
C GLU A 59 -38.08 -26.08 21.21
N TYR A 60 -38.27 -24.79 21.50
CA TYR A 60 -38.16 -24.22 22.84
C TYR A 60 -39.05 -22.98 22.97
N ASP A 61 -39.38 -22.61 24.21
CA ASP A 61 -40.12 -21.38 24.50
C ASP A 61 -39.18 -20.17 24.47
N ALA A 62 -39.35 -19.33 23.44
CA ALA A 62 -38.58 -18.10 23.27
C ALA A 62 -38.83 -17.07 24.38
N ALA A 63 -40.03 -17.04 24.96
CA ALA A 63 -40.34 -16.13 26.07
C ALA A 63 -39.61 -16.56 27.35
N LEU A 64 -39.51 -17.86 27.59
CA LEU A 64 -38.73 -18.41 28.71
C LEU A 64 -37.22 -18.14 28.55
N LEU A 65 -36.67 -18.25 27.34
CA LEU A 65 -35.26 -17.90 27.10
C LEU A 65 -34.99 -16.42 27.42
N GLN A 66 -35.84 -15.51 26.93
CA GLN A 66 -35.71 -14.08 27.22
C GLN A 66 -35.79 -13.79 28.72
N GLU A 67 -36.71 -14.45 29.43
CA GLU A 67 -36.84 -14.28 30.88
C GLU A 67 -35.60 -14.80 31.65
N ILE A 68 -35.03 -15.93 31.21
CA ILE A 68 -33.79 -16.49 31.76
C ILE A 68 -32.62 -15.52 31.57
N GLU A 69 -32.44 -14.98 30.37
CA GLU A 69 -31.38 -14.01 30.08
C GLU A 69 -31.55 -12.72 30.90
N ARG A 70 -32.79 -12.23 30.99
CA ARG A 70 -33.15 -11.04 31.77
C ARG A 70 -32.82 -11.20 33.26
N CYS A 71 -33.21 -12.32 33.87
CA CYS A 71 -32.93 -12.59 35.28
C CYS A 71 -31.42 -12.72 35.54
N LYS A 72 -30.68 -13.36 34.64
CA LYS A 72 -29.21 -13.49 34.76
C LYS A 72 -28.51 -12.13 34.70
N LEU A 73 -28.95 -11.25 33.80
CA LEU A 73 -28.41 -9.90 33.70
C LEU A 73 -28.68 -9.11 34.99
N ALA A 74 -29.93 -9.13 35.47
CA ALA A 74 -30.35 -8.47 36.70
C ALA A 74 -29.50 -8.89 37.91
N MET A 75 -29.34 -10.20 38.11
CA MET A 75 -28.52 -10.75 39.19
C MET A 75 -27.06 -10.33 39.09
N SER A 76 -26.51 -10.25 37.88
CA SER A 76 -25.11 -9.88 37.66
C SER A 76 -24.86 -8.39 37.97
N GLU A 77 -25.74 -7.51 37.49
CA GLU A 77 -25.65 -6.06 37.71
C GLU A 77 -25.86 -5.69 39.19
N VAL A 78 -26.89 -6.26 39.82
CA VAL A 78 -27.18 -6.01 41.24
C VAL A 78 -26.04 -6.51 42.13
N TYR A 79 -25.49 -7.69 41.84
CA TYR A 79 -24.33 -8.21 42.58
C TYR A 79 -23.12 -7.27 42.46
N MET A 80 -22.81 -6.81 41.24
CA MET A 80 -21.70 -5.88 41.01
C MET A 80 -21.91 -4.53 41.72
N SER A 81 -23.12 -3.99 41.73
CA SER A 81 -23.45 -2.74 42.46
C SER A 81 -23.24 -2.89 43.97
N LEU A 82 -23.78 -3.96 44.56
CA LEU A 82 -23.67 -4.21 46.00
C LEU A 82 -22.21 -4.45 46.43
N CYS A 83 -21.41 -5.11 45.57
CA CYS A 83 -19.97 -5.25 45.80
C CYS A 83 -19.21 -3.92 45.74
N GLN A 84 -19.57 -3.00 44.85
CA GLN A 84 -18.95 -1.67 44.75
C GLN A 84 -19.30 -0.78 45.94
N GLU A 85 -20.52 -0.90 46.47
CA GLU A 85 -21.02 -0.12 47.60
C GLU A 85 -20.56 -0.67 48.97
N GLY A 86 -19.93 -1.85 49.01
CA GLY A 86 -19.45 -2.48 50.26
C GLY A 86 -20.59 -2.95 51.17
N ALA A 87 -21.79 -3.18 50.62
CA ALA A 87 -22.96 -3.60 51.38
C ALA A 87 -22.85 -5.04 51.86
N ALA A 88 -23.42 -5.36 53.03
CA ALA A 88 -23.48 -6.73 53.54
C ALA A 88 -24.37 -7.59 52.63
N LEU A 89 -23.76 -8.58 51.97
CA LEU A 89 -24.44 -9.53 51.08
C LEU A 89 -25.21 -10.55 51.92
N ASN A 90 -26.52 -10.39 52.01
CA ASN A 90 -27.41 -11.42 52.54
C ASN A 90 -28.44 -11.81 51.47
N GLU A 91 -28.99 -13.03 51.57
CA GLU A 91 -29.85 -13.59 50.51
C GLU A 91 -31.16 -12.79 50.34
N GLU A 92 -31.73 -12.29 51.44
CA GLU A 92 -32.98 -11.51 51.44
C GLU A 92 -32.82 -10.12 50.81
N THR A 93 -31.73 -9.40 51.10
CA THR A 93 -31.44 -8.09 50.51
C THR A 93 -31.10 -8.24 49.04
N PHE A 94 -30.37 -9.29 48.66
CA PHE A 94 -30.07 -9.59 47.27
C PHE A 94 -31.35 -9.90 46.48
N GLN A 95 -32.22 -10.77 47.00
CA GLN A 95 -33.48 -11.11 46.34
C GLN A 95 -34.43 -9.90 46.20
N SER A 96 -34.49 -9.06 47.22
CA SER A 96 -35.27 -7.80 47.18
C SER A 96 -34.69 -6.81 46.17
N ALA A 97 -33.37 -6.65 46.11
CA ALA A 97 -32.70 -5.74 45.17
C ALA A 97 -32.82 -6.20 43.71
N VAL A 98 -32.71 -7.51 43.44
CA VAL A 98 -32.94 -8.07 42.09
C VAL A 98 -34.39 -7.87 41.66
N SER A 99 -35.37 -8.13 42.53
CA SER A 99 -36.77 -7.88 42.23
C SER A 99 -37.06 -6.39 41.98
N ALA A 100 -36.49 -5.48 42.78
CA ALA A 100 -36.60 -4.04 42.58
C ALA A 100 -35.95 -3.57 41.26
N TRP A 101 -34.80 -4.14 40.87
CA TRP A 101 -34.13 -3.86 39.61
C TRP A 101 -34.97 -4.31 38.41
N LEU A 102 -35.57 -5.50 38.50
CA LEU A 102 -36.46 -6.04 37.46
C LEU A 102 -37.72 -5.19 37.31
N VAL A 103 -38.32 -4.74 38.42
CA VAL A 103 -39.46 -3.80 38.42
C VAL A 103 -39.05 -2.46 37.82
N LYS A 104 -37.89 -1.90 38.17
CA LYS A 104 -37.37 -0.64 37.63
C LYS A 104 -37.08 -0.68 36.12
N GLN A 105 -36.75 -1.87 35.60
CA GLN A 105 -36.61 -2.12 34.15
C GLN A 105 -37.97 -2.30 33.46
N GLU A 106 -38.96 -2.89 34.14
CA GLU A 106 -40.35 -3.02 33.66
C GLU A 106 -41.09 -1.68 33.63
N THR A 107 -40.82 -0.82 34.60
CA THR A 107 -41.26 0.59 34.66
C THR A 107 -40.24 1.53 34.04
N GLY A 108 -39.39 1.03 33.12
CA GLY A 108 -38.31 1.77 32.49
C GLY A 108 -38.73 3.20 32.22
N GLU A 109 -37.90 4.17 32.64
CA GLU A 109 -38.16 5.61 32.51
C GLU A 109 -38.97 5.86 31.24
N THR A 110 -40.28 6.08 31.41
CA THR A 110 -41.14 6.42 30.30
C THR A 110 -40.60 7.75 29.83
N VAL A 111 -39.80 7.73 28.77
CA VAL A 111 -39.38 8.94 28.08
C VAL A 111 -40.69 9.59 27.67
N ASP A 112 -41.02 10.72 28.28
CA ASP A 112 -42.29 11.39 27.99
C ASP A 112 -42.29 11.74 26.50
N GLU A 113 -43.07 10.99 25.72
CA GLU A 113 -43.17 11.15 24.27
C GLU A 113 -43.76 12.52 23.88
N ARG A 114 -44.28 13.28 24.86
CA ARG A 114 -44.70 14.68 24.67
C ARG A 114 -43.52 15.64 24.58
N LEU A 115 -42.38 15.29 25.17
CA LEU A 115 -41.14 16.06 25.10
C LEU A 115 -40.47 15.86 23.75
N LEU A 116 -39.78 16.88 23.25
CA LEU A 116 -39.17 16.89 21.93
C LEU A 116 -38.19 15.71 21.72
N VAL A 117 -37.34 15.43 22.70
CA VAL A 117 -36.35 14.34 22.63
C VAL A 117 -37.05 12.98 22.61
N GLY A 118 -38.09 12.81 23.44
CA GLY A 118 -38.90 11.59 23.50
C GLY A 118 -39.63 11.34 22.19
N ARG A 119 -40.35 12.36 21.69
CA ARG A 119 -41.04 12.28 20.40
C ARG A 119 -40.10 11.96 19.24
N PHE A 120 -38.93 12.60 19.21
CA PHE A 120 -37.94 12.36 18.17
C PHE A 120 -37.36 10.95 18.25
N ARG A 121 -37.11 10.41 19.45
CA ARG A 121 -36.69 9.02 19.64
C ARG A 121 -37.74 8.05 19.09
N ALA A 122 -39.00 8.20 19.47
CA ALA A 122 -40.10 7.35 19.01
C ALA A 122 -40.22 7.36 17.48
N TYR A 123 -40.16 8.55 16.86
CA TYR A 123 -40.16 8.68 15.40
C TYR A 123 -39.01 7.91 14.74
N LEU A 124 -37.78 7.98 15.29
CA LEU A 124 -36.63 7.27 14.73
C LEU A 124 -36.78 5.75 14.81
N GLU A 125 -37.39 5.24 15.87
CA GLU A 125 -37.68 3.82 16.06
C GLU A 125 -38.77 3.36 15.09
N GLU A 126 -39.86 4.12 14.95
CA GLU A 126 -40.93 3.86 13.98
C GLU A 126 -40.41 3.80 12.53
N GLU A 127 -39.60 4.78 12.12
CA GLU A 127 -39.03 4.85 10.76
C GLU A 127 -38.04 3.70 10.47
N HIS A 128 -37.35 3.22 11.50
CA HIS A 128 -36.44 2.09 11.39
C HIS A 128 -37.20 0.77 11.27
N VAL A 129 -38.21 0.55 12.13
CA VAL A 129 -39.08 -0.64 12.09
C VAL A 129 -39.83 -0.72 10.76
N ALA A 130 -40.28 0.43 10.22
CA ALA A 130 -40.94 0.51 8.91
C ALA A 130 -39.98 0.30 7.71
N GLY A 131 -38.68 0.13 7.95
CA GLY A 131 -37.67 -0.09 6.90
C GLY A 131 -37.34 1.15 6.06
N ARG A 132 -37.84 2.34 6.44
CA ARG A 132 -37.52 3.60 5.77
C ARG A 132 -36.11 4.09 6.12
N PHE A 133 -35.64 3.77 7.33
CA PHE A 133 -34.28 4.06 7.78
C PHE A 133 -33.41 2.80 7.78
N SER A 134 -32.25 2.87 7.10
CA SER A 134 -31.19 1.84 7.24
C SER A 134 -30.54 1.90 8.63
N ASP A 135 -29.91 0.81 9.08
CA ASP A 135 -29.18 0.74 10.37
C ASP A 135 -28.18 1.87 10.56
N LYS A 136 -27.56 2.32 9.46
CA LYS A 136 -26.62 3.43 9.50
C LYS A 136 -27.34 4.75 9.75
N MET A 137 -28.43 5.01 9.03
CA MET A 137 -29.23 6.23 9.19
C MET A 137 -29.81 6.31 10.61
N TYR A 138 -30.34 5.19 11.12
CA TYR A 138 -30.86 5.08 12.48
C TYR A 138 -29.80 5.45 13.53
N ARG A 139 -28.59 4.84 13.46
CA ARG A 139 -27.49 5.14 14.39
C ARG A 139 -27.02 6.59 14.32
N GLU A 140 -26.89 7.15 13.11
CA GLU A 140 -26.50 8.56 12.92
C GLU A 140 -27.56 9.51 13.51
N SER A 141 -28.85 9.25 13.29
CA SER A 141 -29.95 10.06 13.84
C SER A 141 -30.11 9.94 15.34
N MET A 142 -29.92 8.74 15.92
CA MET A 142 -29.91 8.55 17.37
C MET A 142 -28.79 9.32 18.04
N THR A 143 -27.63 9.43 17.38
CA THR A 143 -26.52 10.27 17.86
C THR A 143 -26.93 11.75 17.85
N LEU A 144 -27.68 12.20 16.85
CA LEU A 144 -28.21 13.57 16.79
C LEU A 144 -29.25 13.83 17.89
N MET A 145 -30.14 12.87 18.16
CA MET A 145 -31.10 12.95 19.28
C MET A 145 -30.38 13.10 20.63
N ARG A 146 -29.33 12.31 20.89
CA ARG A 146 -28.52 12.45 22.12
C ARG A 146 -27.82 13.82 22.22
N LYS A 147 -27.44 14.42 21.08
CA LYS A 147 -26.91 15.79 21.06
C LYS A 147 -28.00 16.81 21.39
N LEU A 148 -29.22 16.60 20.89
CA LEU A 148 -30.37 17.46 21.18
C LEU A 148 -30.71 17.45 22.67
N ASP A 149 -30.69 16.26 23.28
CA ASP A 149 -30.88 16.09 24.72
C ASP A 149 -29.87 16.90 25.55
N ARG A 150 -28.57 16.72 25.27
CA ARG A 150 -27.52 17.52 25.93
C ARG A 150 -27.67 19.02 25.68
N TYR A 151 -28.04 19.42 24.48
CA TYR A 151 -28.26 20.83 24.14
C TYR A 151 -29.35 21.44 25.00
N LEU A 152 -30.51 20.78 25.10
CA LEU A 152 -31.64 21.27 25.90
C LEU A 152 -31.29 21.35 27.39
N ILE A 153 -30.52 20.40 27.92
CA ILE A 153 -30.03 20.46 29.30
C ILE A 153 -29.05 21.63 29.49
N ILE A 154 -28.12 21.85 28.55
CA ILE A 154 -27.13 22.94 28.62
C ILE A 154 -27.81 24.33 28.55
N ARG A 155 -28.92 24.43 27.82
CA ARG A 155 -29.73 25.64 27.66
C ARG A 155 -30.83 25.79 28.72
N ASP A 156 -30.88 24.89 29.69
CA ASP A 156 -31.84 24.90 30.80
C ASP A 156 -33.31 24.81 30.34
N CYS A 157 -33.56 24.05 29.27
CA CYS A 157 -34.88 23.80 28.69
C CYS A 157 -35.17 22.31 28.40
N PRO A 158 -34.90 21.36 29.32
CA PRO A 158 -35.05 19.92 29.09
C PRO A 158 -36.50 19.49 28.79
N ASN A 159 -37.49 20.24 29.27
CA ASN A 159 -38.91 19.93 29.12
C ASN A 159 -39.56 20.57 27.88
N THR A 160 -38.76 20.93 26.87
CA THR A 160 -39.27 21.55 25.63
C THR A 160 -40.11 20.55 24.84
N THR A 161 -41.34 20.93 24.50
CA THR A 161 -42.21 20.16 23.59
C THR A 161 -41.96 20.52 22.12
N PRO A 162 -42.38 19.71 21.13
CA PRO A 162 -42.24 20.06 19.72
C PRO A 162 -42.86 21.41 19.33
N ARG A 163 -43.93 21.84 20.01
CA ARG A 163 -44.63 23.11 19.72
C ARG A 163 -43.87 24.34 20.21
N GLU A 164 -43.03 24.19 21.22
CA GLU A 164 -42.28 25.27 21.86
C GLU A 164 -40.91 25.50 21.23
N PHE A 165 -40.46 24.59 20.36
CA PHE A 165 -39.14 24.66 19.76
C PHE A 165 -39.06 25.71 18.65
N THR A 166 -38.25 26.75 18.85
CA THR A 166 -38.21 27.91 17.94
C THR A 166 -37.16 27.80 16.83
N PRO A 167 -37.29 28.57 15.73
CA PRO A 167 -36.26 28.68 14.70
C PRO A 167 -34.89 29.15 15.24
N GLU A 168 -34.86 30.00 16.26
CA GLU A 168 -33.63 30.48 16.90
C GLU A 168 -32.93 29.34 17.65
N GLN A 169 -33.71 28.53 18.39
CA GLN A 169 -33.20 27.34 19.07
C GLN A 169 -32.69 26.29 18.07
N LEU A 170 -33.31 26.18 16.89
CA LEU A 170 -32.81 25.31 15.82
C LEU A 170 -31.42 25.75 15.33
N VAL A 171 -31.22 27.03 15.05
CA VAL A 171 -29.91 27.56 14.62
C VAL A 171 -28.87 27.41 15.72
N ASP A 172 -29.23 27.66 16.98
CA ASP A 172 -28.32 27.49 18.12
C ASP A 172 -27.97 26.02 18.37
N PHE A 173 -28.93 25.10 18.20
CA PHE A 173 -28.69 23.66 18.26
C PHE A 173 -27.70 23.19 17.18
N GLU A 174 -27.84 23.69 15.95
CA GLU A 174 -26.90 23.38 14.87
C GLU A 174 -25.48 23.88 15.17
N LYS A 175 -25.34 25.07 15.75
CA LYS A 175 -24.05 25.61 16.21
C LYS A 175 -23.48 24.76 17.34
N PHE A 176 -24.30 24.39 18.32
CA PHE A 176 -23.93 23.49 19.39
C PHE A 176 -23.41 22.15 18.86
N CYS A 177 -24.05 21.56 17.86
CA CYS A 177 -23.59 20.30 17.28
C CYS A 177 -22.17 20.37 16.70
N ILE A 178 -21.78 21.55 16.17
CA ILE A 178 -20.44 21.82 15.64
C ILE A 178 -19.43 22.05 16.75
N ASP A 179 -19.82 22.84 17.74
CA ASP A 179 -18.96 23.32 18.82
C ASP A 179 -19.09 22.51 20.12
N GLU A 180 -19.73 21.33 20.08
CA GLU A 180 -19.97 20.46 21.24
C GLU A 180 -18.68 20.13 22.00
N TYR A 181 -17.54 20.05 21.31
CA TYR A 181 -16.23 19.83 21.92
C TYR A 181 -15.84 20.88 22.96
N LEU A 182 -16.32 22.12 22.82
CA LEU A 182 -16.11 23.19 23.81
C LEU A 182 -16.90 22.94 25.09
N TYR A 183 -18.13 22.42 24.96
CA TYR A 183 -18.99 22.07 26.09
C TYR A 183 -18.52 20.81 26.79
N ALA A 184 -18.08 19.80 26.04
CA ALA A 184 -17.49 18.58 26.58
C ALA A 184 -16.20 18.88 27.37
N ALA A 185 -15.36 19.81 26.89
CA ALA A 185 -14.15 20.21 27.60
C ALA A 185 -14.42 21.03 28.89
N ASN A 186 -15.62 21.59 29.05
CA ASN A 186 -15.96 22.43 30.18
C ASN A 186 -16.33 21.58 31.41
N PRO A 187 -15.64 21.75 32.57
CA PRO A 187 -15.95 21.01 33.79
C PRO A 187 -17.40 21.13 34.26
N LYS A 188 -18.07 22.26 33.98
CA LYS A 188 -19.47 22.49 34.33
C LYS A 188 -20.42 21.42 33.78
N TYR A 189 -20.11 20.88 32.60
CA TYR A 189 -20.98 19.93 31.89
C TYR A 189 -20.43 18.50 31.92
N ALA A 190 -19.42 18.21 32.75
CA ALA A 190 -18.74 16.91 32.76
C ALA A 190 -19.70 15.73 32.99
N ALA A 191 -20.77 15.93 33.78
CA ALA A 191 -21.80 14.91 34.03
C ALA A 191 -22.57 14.48 32.76
N LEU A 192 -22.68 15.34 31.75
CA LEU A 192 -23.38 15.05 30.49
C LEU A 192 -22.53 14.23 29.52
N TYR A 193 -21.25 14.02 29.83
CA TYR A 193 -20.31 13.32 28.98
C TYR A 193 -19.57 12.24 29.78
N PRO A 194 -20.07 11.00 29.76
CA PRO A 194 -19.42 9.88 30.43
C PRO A 194 -17.99 9.67 29.93
N ARG A 195 -17.05 9.39 30.85
CA ARG A 195 -15.63 9.13 30.53
C ARG A 195 -15.23 7.66 30.69
N ALA A 196 -16.20 6.74 30.77
CA ALA A 196 -15.94 5.31 30.78
C ALA A 196 -15.12 4.89 29.54
N TYR A 197 -14.21 3.94 29.70
CA TYR A 197 -13.18 3.60 28.71
C TYR A 197 -13.76 3.12 27.37
N ASP A 198 -14.88 2.40 27.42
CA ASP A 198 -15.71 1.91 26.31
C ASP A 198 -16.47 3.03 25.58
N GLU A 199 -16.99 4.02 26.30
CA GLU A 199 -17.75 5.15 25.74
C GLU A 199 -16.88 6.33 25.27
N CYS A 200 -15.62 6.40 25.72
CA CYS A 200 -14.68 7.49 25.44
C CYS A 200 -14.36 7.65 23.93
N ARG A 201 -14.69 6.64 23.09
CA ARG A 201 -14.62 6.74 21.62
C ARG A 201 -15.59 7.75 21.03
N TYR A 202 -16.72 7.99 21.70
CA TYR A 202 -17.78 8.92 21.26
C TYR A 202 -17.63 10.32 21.86
N TRP A 203 -16.59 10.54 22.66
CA TRP A 203 -16.28 11.85 23.24
C TRP A 203 -15.96 12.90 22.15
N PRO A 204 -16.62 14.07 22.14
CA PRO A 204 -16.32 15.15 21.20
C PRO A 204 -14.96 15.82 21.51
N LYS A 205 -13.90 15.42 20.80
CA LYS A 205 -12.53 15.95 21.01
C LYS A 205 -12.20 17.20 20.19
N GLN A 206 -12.94 17.44 19.12
CA GLN A 206 -12.62 18.46 18.12
C GLN A 206 -13.89 18.99 17.46
N LYS A 207 -13.79 20.16 16.83
CA LYS A 207 -14.84 20.77 16.04
C LYS A 207 -15.39 19.80 14.98
N LEU A 208 -16.70 19.61 14.97
CA LEU A 208 -17.35 18.76 13.98
C LEU A 208 -17.31 19.43 12.60
N LYS A 209 -17.14 18.63 11.55
CA LYS A 209 -17.22 19.13 10.16
C LYS A 209 -18.70 19.37 9.80
N GLU A 210 -18.99 20.49 9.15
CA GLU A 210 -20.34 20.88 8.70
C GLU A 210 -20.98 19.83 7.76
N GLU A 211 -20.20 19.26 6.83
CA GLU A 211 -20.69 18.33 5.81
C GLU A 211 -21.33 17.04 6.35
N PRO A 212 -20.68 16.27 7.26
CA PRO A 212 -21.32 15.16 7.94
C PRO A 212 -22.60 15.54 8.67
N LEU A 213 -22.60 16.66 9.41
CA LEU A 213 -23.75 17.11 10.18
C LEU A 213 -24.95 17.42 9.28
N ARG A 214 -24.73 18.15 8.18
CA ARG A 214 -25.80 18.49 7.22
C ARG A 214 -26.53 17.27 6.68
N LYS A 215 -25.83 16.15 6.47
CA LYS A 215 -26.45 14.90 6.01
C LYS A 215 -27.41 14.30 7.03
N VAL A 216 -27.06 14.38 8.32
CA VAL A 216 -27.89 13.85 9.41
C VAL A 216 -29.05 14.81 9.71
N LEU A 217 -28.84 16.13 9.60
CA LEU A 217 -29.89 17.14 9.77
C LEU A 217 -31.03 17.01 8.75
N ILE A 218 -30.82 16.38 7.59
CA ILE A 218 -31.90 16.04 6.66
C ILE A 218 -32.96 15.16 7.34
N HIS A 219 -32.55 14.22 8.19
CA HIS A 219 -33.46 13.38 8.95
C HIS A 219 -34.24 14.20 9.99
N PHE A 220 -33.58 15.13 10.67
CA PHE A 220 -34.25 16.03 11.63
C PHE A 220 -35.24 16.97 10.93
N ARG A 221 -34.90 17.52 9.77
CA ARG A 221 -35.83 18.30 8.95
C ARG A 221 -37.04 17.48 8.48
N THR A 222 -36.81 16.21 8.15
CA THR A 222 -37.86 15.28 7.72
C THR A 222 -38.83 15.00 8.86
N PHE A 223 -38.31 14.75 10.07
CA PHE A 223 -39.10 14.63 11.30
C PHE A 223 -40.07 15.81 11.48
N TRP A 224 -39.61 17.06 11.39
CA TRP A 224 -40.50 18.23 11.55
C TRP A 224 -41.55 18.36 10.45
N ARG A 225 -41.19 18.06 9.20
CA ARG A 225 -42.16 18.07 8.10
C ARG A 225 -43.26 17.03 8.32
N ASP A 226 -42.88 15.87 8.82
CA ASP A 226 -43.81 14.78 9.05
C ASP A 226 -44.71 15.11 10.26
N LEU A 227 -44.19 15.74 11.33
CA LEU A 227 -45.01 16.27 12.43
C LEU A 227 -46.06 17.29 11.96
N VAL A 228 -45.71 18.18 11.03
CA VAL A 228 -46.68 19.10 10.40
C VAL A 228 -47.74 18.30 9.62
N SER A 229 -47.31 17.28 8.87
CA SER A 229 -48.25 16.43 8.10
C SER A 229 -49.20 15.61 8.99
N PHE A 230 -48.77 15.24 10.20
CA PHE A 230 -49.58 14.57 11.21
C PHE A 230 -50.48 15.54 12.00
N GLY A 231 -50.32 16.85 11.82
CA GLY A 231 -51.06 17.87 12.56
C GLY A 231 -50.63 18.02 14.02
N GLU A 232 -49.46 17.48 14.41
CA GLU A 232 -48.94 17.60 15.78
C GLU A 232 -48.44 19.01 16.09
N VAL A 233 -47.90 19.69 15.06
CA VAL A 233 -47.42 21.08 15.08
C VAL A 233 -47.97 21.86 13.88
N GLU A 234 -48.22 23.17 14.08
CA GLU A 234 -48.82 24.03 13.05
C GLU A 234 -47.82 24.43 11.95
N ALA A 235 -46.56 24.62 12.31
CA ALA A 235 -45.49 25.04 11.42
C ALA A 235 -44.17 24.38 11.79
N SER A 236 -43.30 24.17 10.80
CA SER A 236 -41.96 23.64 11.04
C SER A 236 -41.03 24.77 11.52
N PRO A 237 -40.12 24.52 12.49
CA PRO A 237 -39.06 25.47 12.82
C PRO A 237 -38.13 25.75 11.61
N TYR A 238 -38.22 24.95 10.54
CA TYR A 238 -37.51 25.16 9.27
C TYR A 238 -38.22 26.08 8.28
N ASP A 239 -39.47 26.51 8.50
CA ASP A 239 -40.24 27.27 7.49
C ASP A 239 -39.66 28.67 7.21
N LYS A 240 -39.00 29.28 8.21
CA LYS A 240 -38.28 30.56 8.10
C LYS A 240 -36.76 30.41 8.28
N TYR A 241 -36.26 29.18 8.21
CA TYR A 241 -34.85 28.90 8.44
C TYR A 241 -33.99 29.37 7.26
N VAL A 242 -32.97 30.18 7.57
CA VAL A 242 -31.91 30.54 6.62
C VAL A 242 -30.67 29.72 6.97
N PRO A 243 -30.19 28.81 6.08
CA PRO A 243 -28.99 28.04 6.33
C PRO A 243 -27.79 28.94 6.57
N TRP A 244 -27.19 28.86 7.75
CA TRP A 244 -25.97 29.61 8.09
C TRP A 244 -24.70 28.84 7.70
N MET A 245 -24.78 27.50 7.58
CA MET A 245 -23.68 26.68 7.08
C MET A 245 -23.56 26.82 5.56
N GLN A 246 -22.41 27.30 5.07
CA GLN A 246 -22.19 27.41 3.63
C GLN A 246 -22.02 26.02 2.98
N GLU A 247 -22.78 25.76 1.92
CA GLU A 247 -22.58 24.52 1.15
C GLU A 247 -21.27 24.60 0.36
N LYS A 248 -20.24 23.91 0.86
CA LYS A 248 -18.98 23.79 0.13
C LYS A 248 -19.17 22.72 -0.94
N LYS A 249 -19.34 23.16 -2.20
CA LYS A 249 -19.28 22.24 -3.36
C LYS A 249 -18.04 21.36 -3.22
N ARG A 250 -18.24 20.04 -3.30
CA ARG A 250 -17.13 19.09 -3.27
C ARG A 250 -16.16 19.46 -4.38
N LYS A 251 -14.87 19.56 -4.05
CA LYS A 251 -13.82 19.71 -5.05
C LYS A 251 -13.79 18.45 -5.90
N ARG A 252 -14.19 18.58 -7.17
CA ARG A 252 -14.07 17.53 -8.18
C ARG A 252 -13.53 18.20 -9.43
N TYR A 253 -12.49 17.60 -9.98
CA TYR A 253 -11.98 17.95 -11.28
C TYR A 253 -12.76 17.21 -12.36
N THR A 254 -13.18 17.95 -13.37
CA THR A 254 -13.75 17.39 -14.59
C THR A 254 -12.93 17.84 -15.78
N GLU A 255 -12.84 16.95 -16.75
CA GLU A 255 -12.15 17.20 -18.01
C GLU A 255 -12.77 18.37 -18.77
N VAL A 256 -11.93 19.23 -19.33
CA VAL A 256 -12.32 20.27 -20.30
C VAL A 256 -12.28 19.66 -21.70
N LEU A 257 -13.21 20.04 -22.58
CA LEU A 257 -13.28 19.52 -23.94
C LEU A 257 -11.96 19.76 -24.69
N GLY A 258 -11.43 18.73 -25.33
CA GLY A 258 -10.20 18.80 -26.13
C GLY A 258 -8.92 18.45 -25.37
N GLU A 259 -8.95 18.35 -24.03
CA GLU A 259 -7.79 17.94 -23.22
C GLU A 259 -8.10 16.68 -22.40
N PRO A 260 -7.75 15.47 -22.91
CA PRO A 260 -8.09 14.21 -22.25
C PRO A 260 -7.42 14.07 -20.88
N MET A 261 -8.22 13.76 -19.85
CA MET A 261 -7.73 13.42 -18.51
C MET A 261 -7.37 11.93 -18.45
N SER A 262 -6.44 11.52 -19.30
CA SER A 262 -5.94 10.15 -19.48
C SER A 262 -4.45 10.15 -19.81
N LEU A 263 -3.77 9.04 -19.53
CA LEU A 263 -2.38 8.83 -19.94
C LEU A 263 -2.29 8.76 -21.47
N ASN A 264 -1.24 9.32 -22.04
CA ASN A 264 -0.82 9.00 -23.42
C ASN A 264 -0.05 7.65 -23.45
N PHE A 265 0.25 7.17 -24.65
CA PHE A 265 1.02 5.93 -24.82
C PHE A 265 2.39 5.98 -24.09
N ASP A 266 3.15 7.06 -24.26
CA ASP A 266 4.49 7.21 -23.65
C ASP A 266 4.43 7.23 -22.12
N GLU A 267 3.47 7.94 -21.54
CA GLU A 267 3.17 8.00 -20.11
C GLU A 267 2.77 6.61 -19.58
N PHE A 268 2.01 5.84 -20.35
CA PHE A 268 1.69 4.45 -19.99
C PHE A 268 2.93 3.55 -20.06
N GLN A 269 3.78 3.66 -21.09
CA GLN A 269 5.05 2.94 -21.17
C GLN A 269 5.99 3.32 -20.02
N GLN A 270 6.01 4.59 -19.62
CA GLN A 270 6.75 5.06 -18.45
C GLN A 270 6.25 4.42 -17.15
N VAL A 271 4.92 4.31 -16.98
CA VAL A 271 4.31 3.59 -15.85
C VAL A 271 4.72 2.11 -15.82
N LEU A 272 4.80 1.46 -16.98
CA LEU A 272 5.26 0.07 -17.07
C LEU A 272 6.75 -0.09 -16.72
N ALA A 273 7.59 0.81 -17.23
CA ALA A 273 9.05 0.73 -17.16
C ALA A 273 9.64 1.27 -15.85
N THR A 274 8.86 1.97 -15.01
CA THR A 274 9.35 2.53 -13.75
C THR A 274 9.37 1.47 -12.64
N PRO A 275 10.54 1.15 -12.05
CA PRO A 275 10.61 0.27 -10.90
C PRO A 275 10.00 0.90 -9.64
N VAL A 276 9.15 0.17 -8.92
CA VAL A 276 8.47 0.63 -7.70
C VAL A 276 8.85 -0.20 -6.47
N PRO A 277 8.80 0.40 -5.28
CA PRO A 277 8.97 -0.36 -4.05
C PRO A 277 7.80 -1.33 -3.84
N GLU A 278 8.03 -2.41 -3.10
CA GLU A 278 7.01 -3.41 -2.74
C GLU A 278 5.73 -2.80 -2.14
N SER A 279 5.87 -1.73 -1.34
CA SER A 279 4.73 -1.01 -0.75
C SER A 279 3.78 -0.36 -1.77
N MET A 280 4.22 -0.16 -3.02
CA MET A 280 3.43 0.39 -4.13
C MET A 280 3.04 -0.67 -5.18
N ALA A 281 3.51 -1.91 -5.05
CA ALA A 281 3.28 -2.98 -6.02
C ALA A 281 1.79 -3.25 -6.28
N ASP A 282 0.99 -3.34 -5.22
CA ASP A 282 -0.46 -3.56 -5.32
C ASP A 282 -1.15 -2.48 -6.15
N VAL A 283 -0.79 -1.22 -5.91
CA VAL A 283 -1.42 -0.05 -6.55
C VAL A 283 -1.01 0.02 -8.01
N ARG A 284 0.28 -0.21 -8.30
CA ARG A 284 0.80 -0.30 -9.67
C ARG A 284 0.07 -1.39 -10.45
N ASN A 285 0.06 -2.61 -9.92
CA ASN A 285 -0.51 -3.77 -10.59
C ASN A 285 -2.02 -3.63 -10.77
N ALA A 286 -2.75 -3.17 -9.75
CA ALA A 286 -4.17 -2.90 -9.86
C ALA A 286 -4.47 -1.83 -10.92
N PHE A 287 -3.69 -0.75 -10.95
CA PHE A 287 -3.89 0.35 -11.90
C PHE A 287 -3.59 -0.06 -13.35
N ILE A 288 -2.46 -0.74 -13.60
CA ILE A 288 -2.11 -1.23 -14.94
C ILE A 288 -3.19 -2.20 -15.43
N LEU A 289 -3.60 -3.16 -14.59
CA LEU A 289 -4.64 -4.11 -14.93
C LEU A 289 -5.98 -3.42 -15.23
N GLN A 290 -6.35 -2.44 -14.41
CA GLN A 290 -7.51 -1.58 -14.63
C GLN A 290 -7.46 -0.87 -15.98
N CYS A 291 -6.31 -0.33 -16.37
CA CYS A 291 -6.12 0.34 -17.67
C CYS A 291 -6.21 -0.63 -18.84
N CYS A 292 -5.62 -1.83 -18.73
CA CYS A 292 -5.67 -2.84 -19.79
C CYS A 292 -7.07 -3.42 -20.00
N ILE A 293 -7.88 -3.56 -18.94
CA ILE A 293 -9.24 -4.12 -19.03
C ILE A 293 -10.30 -3.02 -19.23
N GLY A 294 -10.01 -1.78 -18.84
CA GLY A 294 -10.97 -0.68 -18.85
C GLY A 294 -12.05 -0.77 -17.77
N LEU A 295 -11.71 -1.35 -16.61
CA LEU A 295 -12.68 -1.63 -15.55
C LEU A 295 -12.68 -0.61 -14.42
N GLY A 296 -13.88 -0.23 -13.96
CA GLY A 296 -14.08 0.65 -12.81
C GLY A 296 -13.92 -0.04 -11.45
N ALA A 297 -13.77 0.76 -10.41
CA ALA A 297 -13.52 0.36 -9.03
C ALA A 297 -14.43 -0.74 -8.44
N LYS A 298 -15.73 -0.68 -8.73
CA LYS A 298 -16.72 -1.50 -8.03
C LYS A 298 -16.69 -2.93 -8.55
N GLU A 299 -16.73 -3.05 -9.88
CA GLU A 299 -16.63 -4.32 -10.59
C GLU A 299 -15.26 -4.94 -10.43
N PHE A 300 -14.20 -4.12 -10.41
CA PHE A 300 -12.83 -4.62 -10.23
C PHE A 300 -12.64 -5.40 -8.92
N LYS A 301 -13.30 -4.99 -7.83
CA LYS A 301 -13.26 -5.69 -6.53
C LYS A 301 -14.03 -7.01 -6.52
N GLN A 302 -14.80 -7.31 -7.56
CA GLN A 302 -15.60 -8.53 -7.67
C GLN A 302 -14.93 -9.56 -8.61
N LEU A 303 -13.82 -9.19 -9.25
CA LEU A 303 -13.12 -10.09 -10.15
C LEU A 303 -12.36 -11.17 -9.40
N SER A 304 -12.30 -12.34 -10.00
CA SER A 304 -11.54 -13.51 -9.55
C SER A 304 -11.02 -14.28 -10.75
N LEU A 305 -10.19 -15.30 -10.53
CA LEU A 305 -9.72 -16.18 -11.62
C LEU A 305 -10.88 -16.88 -12.36
N ASN A 306 -12.03 -17.09 -11.71
CA ASN A 306 -13.22 -17.66 -12.36
C ASN A 306 -13.79 -16.78 -13.48
N ASN A 307 -13.37 -15.50 -13.54
CA ASN A 307 -13.75 -14.59 -14.61
C ASN A 307 -12.83 -14.71 -15.84
N VAL A 308 -11.73 -15.46 -15.75
CA VAL A 308 -10.77 -15.66 -16.83
C VAL A 308 -11.13 -16.93 -17.61
N ALA A 309 -11.19 -16.81 -18.93
CA ALA A 309 -11.45 -17.92 -19.84
C ALA A 309 -10.44 -17.89 -20.99
N VAL A 310 -10.35 -19.00 -21.73
CA VAL A 310 -9.46 -19.16 -22.88
C VAL A 310 -10.30 -19.43 -24.12
N SER A 311 -10.02 -18.71 -25.21
CA SER A 311 -10.69 -18.95 -26.50
C SER A 311 -10.18 -20.25 -27.14
N LYS A 312 -10.84 -20.72 -28.21
CA LYS A 312 -10.40 -21.92 -28.94
C LYS A 312 -8.99 -21.77 -29.54
N GLU A 313 -8.61 -20.53 -29.83
CA GLU A 313 -7.33 -20.14 -30.39
C GLU A 313 -6.25 -19.96 -29.31
N GLY A 314 -6.55 -20.24 -28.04
CA GLY A 314 -5.59 -20.11 -26.93
C GLY A 314 -5.42 -18.66 -26.44
N ILE A 315 -6.40 -17.77 -26.67
CA ILE A 315 -6.33 -16.37 -26.23
C ILE A 315 -7.00 -16.25 -24.86
N PRO A 316 -6.30 -15.81 -23.80
CA PRO A 316 -6.91 -15.57 -22.51
C PRO A 316 -7.71 -14.26 -22.53
N TYR A 317 -8.92 -14.29 -21.99
CA TYR A 317 -9.79 -13.11 -21.88
C TYR A 317 -10.55 -13.11 -20.56
N ILE A 318 -10.97 -11.92 -20.13
CA ILE A 318 -11.82 -11.74 -18.95
C ILE A 318 -13.27 -11.51 -19.36
N TYR A 319 -14.19 -12.16 -18.66
CA TYR A 319 -15.63 -12.03 -18.83
C TYR A 319 -16.29 -11.50 -17.55
N TYR A 320 -17.07 -10.43 -17.69
CA TYR A 320 -17.88 -9.89 -16.60
C TYR A 320 -19.13 -9.17 -17.09
N ILE A 321 -20.09 -8.98 -16.17
CA ILE A 321 -21.35 -8.27 -16.44
C ILE A 321 -21.35 -6.93 -15.71
N HIS A 322 -21.34 -5.84 -16.48
CA HIS A 322 -21.48 -4.50 -15.93
C HIS A 322 -22.95 -4.12 -15.75
N LYS A 323 -23.34 -3.76 -14.52
CA LYS A 323 -24.70 -3.32 -14.18
C LYS A 323 -24.78 -1.79 -14.16
N SER A 324 -25.38 -1.19 -15.19
CA SER A 324 -25.58 0.25 -15.25
C SER A 324 -26.78 0.66 -14.39
N VAL A 325 -26.50 1.23 -13.21
CA VAL A 325 -27.54 1.85 -12.37
C VAL A 325 -27.79 3.27 -12.89
N ARG A 326 -28.91 3.48 -13.58
CA ARG A 326 -29.39 4.84 -13.91
C ARG A 326 -30.09 5.46 -12.70
N ARG A 327 -30.26 6.80 -12.71
CA ARG A 327 -31.03 7.54 -11.68
C ARG A 327 -32.39 6.87 -11.42
N LYS A 328 -32.91 7.00 -10.19
CA LYS A 328 -34.17 6.41 -9.69
C LYS A 328 -35.25 6.37 -10.78
N GLY A 329 -35.83 5.18 -11.01
CA GLY A 329 -36.98 4.97 -11.91
C GLY A 329 -36.71 4.36 -13.28
N LYS A 330 -35.49 3.83 -13.56
CA LYS A 330 -35.21 3.04 -14.78
C LYS A 330 -34.57 1.71 -14.44
N ASP A 331 -34.98 0.67 -15.15
CA ASP A 331 -34.41 -0.68 -14.99
C ASP A 331 -32.90 -0.70 -15.24
N PRO A 332 -32.14 -1.44 -14.43
CA PRO A 332 -30.70 -1.58 -14.62
C PRO A 332 -30.41 -2.30 -15.94
N LYS A 333 -29.54 -1.72 -16.77
CA LYS A 333 -29.06 -2.37 -17.99
C LYS A 333 -27.80 -3.16 -17.70
N ASN A 334 -27.78 -4.42 -18.14
CA ASN A 334 -26.63 -5.30 -18.02
C ASN A 334 -25.86 -5.32 -19.35
N TYR A 335 -24.54 -5.14 -19.27
CA TYR A 335 -23.65 -5.26 -20.42
C TYR A 335 -22.69 -6.42 -20.17
N ALA A 336 -22.75 -7.45 -21.01
CA ALA A 336 -21.77 -8.52 -21.03
C ALA A 336 -20.52 -8.01 -21.76
N ILE A 337 -19.38 -8.05 -21.09
CA ILE A 337 -18.11 -7.52 -21.62
C ILE A 337 -17.08 -8.65 -21.59
N GLU A 338 -16.40 -8.82 -22.73
CA GLU A 338 -15.28 -9.73 -22.93
C GLU A 338 -14.08 -8.88 -23.33
N VAL A 339 -12.95 -9.03 -22.63
CA VAL A 339 -11.72 -8.27 -22.92
C VAL A 339 -10.53 -9.23 -22.94
N PRO A 340 -9.83 -9.38 -24.08
CA PRO A 340 -8.58 -10.14 -24.15
C PRO A 340 -7.53 -9.57 -23.18
N LEU A 341 -6.78 -10.46 -22.55
CA LEU A 341 -5.72 -10.08 -21.62
C LEU A 341 -4.40 -9.92 -22.39
N VAL A 342 -3.98 -8.67 -22.60
CA VAL A 342 -2.63 -8.37 -23.07
C VAL A 342 -1.58 -8.91 -22.10
N ARG A 343 -0.35 -9.09 -22.58
CA ARG A 343 0.67 -9.84 -21.83
C ARG A 343 0.89 -9.36 -20.40
N VAL A 344 1.09 -8.05 -20.21
CA VAL A 344 1.28 -7.47 -18.87
C VAL A 344 0.06 -7.68 -17.95
N ALA A 345 -1.15 -7.61 -18.48
CA ALA A 345 -2.37 -7.83 -17.72
C ALA A 345 -2.50 -9.29 -17.29
N PHE A 346 -2.20 -10.23 -18.20
CA PHE A 346 -2.16 -11.66 -17.92
C PHE A 346 -1.14 -11.99 -16.82
N ASP A 347 0.08 -11.48 -16.93
CA ASP A 347 1.13 -11.71 -15.93
C ASP A 347 0.71 -11.18 -14.54
N ILE A 348 0.10 -9.99 -14.48
CA ILE A 348 -0.43 -9.44 -13.22
C ILE A 348 -1.52 -10.34 -12.65
N VAL A 349 -2.47 -10.80 -13.47
CA VAL A 349 -3.56 -11.69 -13.02
C VAL A 349 -3.01 -13.00 -12.46
N MET A 350 -2.04 -13.62 -13.14
CA MET A 350 -1.45 -14.88 -12.69
C MET A 350 -0.65 -14.73 -11.39
N ARG A 351 0.04 -13.59 -11.19
CA ARG A 351 0.77 -13.29 -9.95
C ARG A 351 -0.15 -12.96 -8.77
N THR A 352 -1.13 -12.10 -9.00
CA THR A 352 -1.95 -11.50 -7.92
C THR A 352 -3.24 -12.25 -7.66
N ARG A 353 -3.74 -13.01 -8.64
CA ARG A 353 -5.05 -13.69 -8.60
C ARG A 353 -6.21 -12.76 -8.24
N PHE A 354 -6.11 -11.49 -8.64
CA PHE A 354 -7.03 -10.40 -8.28
C PHE A 354 -7.06 -10.02 -6.79
N ASP A 355 -6.12 -10.52 -5.98
CA ASP A 355 -5.98 -10.14 -4.58
C ASP A 355 -5.21 -8.82 -4.47
N PHE A 356 -5.95 -7.71 -4.35
CA PHE A 356 -5.39 -6.36 -4.25
C PHE A 356 -5.87 -5.65 -2.99
N ILE A 357 -4.93 -5.03 -2.25
CA ILE A 357 -5.24 -4.25 -1.04
C ILE A 357 -5.67 -2.81 -1.41
N LEU A 358 -6.88 -2.67 -1.94
CA LEU A 358 -7.46 -1.38 -2.37
C LEU A 358 -8.24 -0.65 -1.26
N GLY A 359 -8.59 -1.36 -0.18
CA GLY A 359 -9.44 -0.87 0.91
C GLY A 359 -10.94 -0.80 0.56
N CYS A 360 -11.81 -0.66 1.58
CA CYS A 360 -13.27 -0.64 1.38
C CYS A 360 -13.73 0.58 0.57
N TYR A 361 -13.05 1.71 0.70
CA TYR A 361 -13.40 2.98 0.07
C TYR A 361 -12.47 3.34 -1.09
N ASN A 362 -13.01 4.05 -2.08
CA ASN A 362 -12.27 4.48 -3.26
C ASN A 362 -11.25 5.60 -2.97
N ALA A 363 -11.48 6.44 -1.95
CA ALA A 363 -10.63 7.59 -1.67
C ALA A 363 -9.20 7.24 -1.22
N PRO A 364 -8.98 6.27 -0.31
CA PRO A 364 -7.63 5.77 0.01
C PRO A 364 -6.88 5.26 -1.22
N TYR A 365 -7.51 4.45 -2.07
CA TYR A 365 -6.88 3.96 -3.29
C TYR A 365 -6.52 5.09 -4.26
N ASN A 366 -7.42 6.07 -4.48
CA ASN A 366 -7.10 7.22 -5.31
C ASN A 366 -5.87 7.97 -4.79
N ARG A 367 -5.72 8.20 -3.47
CA ARG A 367 -4.51 8.86 -2.94
C ARG A 367 -3.25 8.06 -3.24
N LYS A 368 -3.29 6.74 -3.07
CA LYS A 368 -2.16 5.87 -3.41
C LYS A 368 -1.84 5.92 -4.91
N LEU A 369 -2.87 5.91 -5.77
CA LEU A 369 -2.71 6.02 -7.22
C LEU A 369 -2.03 7.34 -7.61
N GLN A 370 -2.47 8.46 -7.04
CA GLN A 370 -1.88 9.78 -7.32
C GLN A 370 -0.41 9.84 -6.89
N LEU A 371 -0.08 9.30 -5.70
CA LEU A 371 1.30 9.16 -5.23
C LEU A 371 2.14 8.27 -6.15
N PHE A 372 1.58 7.15 -6.61
CA PHE A 372 2.24 6.24 -7.54
C PHE A 372 2.53 6.91 -8.89
N LEU A 373 1.54 7.57 -9.50
CA LEU A 373 1.74 8.27 -10.78
C LEU A 373 2.76 9.42 -10.66
N ARG A 374 2.74 10.14 -9.53
CA ARG A 374 3.76 11.15 -9.22
C ARG A 374 5.15 10.53 -9.06
N TYR A 375 5.25 9.37 -8.40
CA TYR A 375 6.50 8.61 -8.29
C TYR A 375 7.01 8.17 -9.68
N CYS A 376 6.12 7.79 -10.59
CA CYS A 376 6.45 7.51 -11.99
C CYS A 376 6.87 8.75 -12.80
N GLY A 377 6.77 9.97 -12.25
CA GLY A 377 7.10 11.21 -12.95
C GLY A 377 5.99 11.74 -13.86
N ILE A 378 4.77 11.21 -13.76
CA ILE A 378 3.63 11.65 -14.58
C ILE A 378 3.12 12.99 -14.07
N THR A 379 3.65 14.07 -14.64
CA THR A 379 3.44 15.44 -14.14
C THR A 379 2.95 16.43 -15.22
N ARG A 380 2.61 15.94 -16.41
CA ARG A 380 2.02 16.75 -17.49
C ARG A 380 0.83 17.55 -16.97
N GLU A 381 0.84 18.85 -17.24
CA GLU A 381 -0.26 19.74 -16.88
C GLU A 381 -1.47 19.48 -17.78
N VAL A 382 -2.65 19.47 -17.17
CA VAL A 382 -3.94 19.35 -17.83
C VAL A 382 -4.89 20.42 -17.33
N CYS A 383 -5.64 21.02 -18.25
CA CYS A 383 -6.70 21.97 -17.93
C CYS A 383 -7.93 21.22 -17.43
N VAL A 384 -8.35 21.54 -16.21
CA VAL A 384 -9.46 20.85 -15.54
C VAL A 384 -10.44 21.85 -14.95
N PHE A 385 -11.73 21.60 -15.14
CA PHE A 385 -12.77 22.39 -14.51
C PHE A 385 -12.92 21.98 -13.04
N ASN A 386 -12.73 22.93 -12.13
CA ASN A 386 -12.86 22.73 -10.70
C ASN A 386 -14.30 23.06 -10.26
N SER A 387 -15.08 22.03 -9.90
CA SER A 387 -16.48 22.22 -9.50
C SER A 387 -16.68 23.05 -8.22
N ARG A 388 -15.63 23.28 -7.43
CA ARG A 388 -15.70 24.08 -6.20
C ARG A 388 -15.55 25.57 -6.47
N THR A 389 -14.61 25.95 -7.34
CA THR A 389 -14.37 27.35 -7.73
C THR A 389 -15.25 27.76 -8.90
N GLY A 390 -15.66 26.81 -9.75
CA GLY A 390 -16.39 27.11 -10.98
C GLY A 390 -15.48 27.57 -12.12
N GLU A 391 -14.16 27.40 -11.97
CA GLU A 391 -13.14 27.88 -12.90
C GLU A 391 -12.29 26.72 -13.41
N SER A 392 -11.68 26.92 -14.58
CA SER A 392 -10.69 26.00 -15.13
C SER A 392 -9.31 26.30 -14.54
N GLU A 393 -8.62 25.26 -14.09
CA GLU A 393 -7.30 25.32 -13.45
C GLU A 393 -6.34 24.39 -14.20
N ALA A 394 -5.09 24.81 -14.41
CA ALA A 394 -4.03 23.94 -14.89
C ALA A 394 -3.47 23.13 -13.70
N MET A 395 -3.52 21.82 -13.79
CA MET A 395 -3.10 20.91 -12.70
C MET A 395 -2.25 19.76 -13.25
N PRO A 396 -1.26 19.27 -12.51
CA PRO A 396 -0.56 18.04 -12.87
C PRO A 396 -1.54 16.86 -12.96
N LEU A 397 -1.43 16.05 -14.02
CA LEU A 397 -2.33 14.93 -14.28
C LEU A 397 -2.42 13.95 -13.10
N CYS A 398 -1.30 13.67 -12.44
CA CYS A 398 -1.25 12.79 -11.26
C CYS A 398 -2.09 13.29 -10.08
N ASP A 399 -2.40 14.59 -9.97
CA ASP A 399 -3.20 15.13 -8.85
C ASP A 399 -4.71 15.06 -9.10
N VAL A 400 -5.11 14.95 -10.36
CA VAL A 400 -6.52 15.00 -10.78
C VAL A 400 -7.05 13.62 -11.17
N ILE A 401 -6.18 12.69 -11.59
CA ILE A 401 -6.58 11.33 -11.95
C ILE A 401 -7.21 10.62 -10.75
N THR A 402 -8.29 9.90 -11.04
CA THR A 402 -8.92 8.95 -10.14
C THR A 402 -9.19 7.64 -10.86
N GLN A 403 -9.48 6.58 -10.11
CA GLN A 403 -9.95 5.32 -10.69
C GLN A 403 -11.22 5.45 -11.55
N GLY A 404 -11.98 6.56 -11.42
CA GLY A 404 -13.13 6.84 -12.29
C GLY A 404 -12.74 7.21 -13.72
N ASN A 405 -11.48 7.54 -13.97
CA ASN A 405 -10.94 7.90 -15.27
C ASN A 405 -10.44 6.68 -16.07
N VAL A 406 -10.18 5.54 -15.40
CA VAL A 406 -9.60 4.33 -16.00
C VAL A 406 -10.34 3.90 -17.27
N HIS A 407 -11.67 3.89 -17.23
CA HIS A 407 -12.46 3.46 -18.38
C HIS A 407 -12.25 4.35 -19.60
N ARG A 408 -12.10 5.67 -19.38
CA ARG A 408 -11.78 6.62 -20.45
C ARG A 408 -10.35 6.44 -20.92
N MET A 409 -9.43 6.20 -20.00
CA MET A 409 -8.02 5.95 -20.29
C MET A 409 -7.82 4.72 -21.16
N HIS A 410 -8.48 3.60 -20.85
CA HIS A 410 -8.46 2.41 -21.69
C HIS A 410 -8.89 2.73 -23.13
N MET A 411 -10.05 3.37 -23.28
CA MET A 411 -10.56 3.72 -24.61
C MET A 411 -9.67 4.75 -25.31
N ASP A 412 -9.14 5.74 -24.60
CA ASP A 412 -8.25 6.76 -25.15
C ASP A 412 -6.93 6.16 -25.66
N ILE A 413 -6.39 5.11 -25.00
CA ILE A 413 -5.21 4.37 -25.47
C ILE A 413 -5.56 3.52 -26.70
N VAL A 414 -6.70 2.83 -26.69
CA VAL A 414 -7.15 2.03 -27.84
C VAL A 414 -7.44 2.91 -29.06
N HIS A 415 -8.04 4.07 -28.84
CA HIS A 415 -8.41 5.04 -29.88
C HIS A 415 -7.28 5.96 -30.33
N ASP A 416 -6.09 5.85 -29.72
CA ASP A 416 -4.95 6.71 -30.06
C ASP A 416 -4.49 6.44 -31.50
N SER A 417 -4.49 5.17 -31.94
CA SER A 417 -4.18 4.78 -33.32
C SER A 417 -5.18 5.31 -34.35
N ASP A 418 -6.43 5.46 -33.93
CA ASP A 418 -7.54 5.87 -34.80
C ASP A 418 -7.75 7.39 -34.79
N THR A 419 -6.87 8.14 -34.12
CA THR A 419 -7.01 9.60 -33.91
C THR A 419 -8.32 10.01 -33.22
N LEU A 420 -8.94 9.08 -32.48
CA LEU A 420 -10.20 9.26 -31.76
C LEU A 420 -10.00 9.50 -30.26
N ARG A 421 -8.75 9.68 -29.81
CA ARG A 421 -8.41 9.99 -28.43
C ARG A 421 -9.11 11.28 -27.97
N GLY A 422 -9.65 11.25 -26.75
CA GLY A 422 -10.36 12.41 -26.20
C GLY A 422 -11.82 12.52 -26.63
N MET A 423 -12.27 11.72 -27.61
CA MET A 423 -13.68 11.68 -27.99
C MET A 423 -14.53 11.18 -26.80
N ARG A 424 -15.65 11.84 -26.56
CA ARG A 424 -16.55 11.54 -25.44
C ARG A 424 -17.94 11.18 -25.95
N GLY A 425 -18.69 10.45 -25.13
CA GLY A 425 -20.07 10.07 -25.41
C GLY A 425 -20.25 8.57 -25.58
N LEU A 426 -21.51 8.16 -25.73
CA LEU A 426 -21.95 6.75 -25.70
C LEU A 426 -21.37 5.88 -26.83
N GLY A 427 -20.84 6.49 -27.90
CA GLY A 427 -20.22 5.80 -29.02
C GLY A 427 -18.72 5.53 -28.83
N TYR A 428 -18.03 6.37 -28.04
CA TYR A 428 -16.57 6.38 -27.97
C TYR A 428 -16.05 5.87 -26.62
N THR A 429 -16.77 6.15 -25.55
CA THR A 429 -16.40 5.79 -24.18
C THR A 429 -17.58 5.16 -23.46
N GLY A 430 -17.36 4.10 -22.71
CA GLY A 430 -18.37 3.52 -21.82
C GLY A 430 -18.45 2.00 -21.89
N PRO A 431 -19.05 1.37 -20.86
CA PRO A 431 -19.35 -0.06 -20.86
C PRO A 431 -20.13 -0.53 -22.10
N ARG A 432 -20.95 0.35 -22.69
CA ARG A 432 -21.66 0.09 -23.95
C ARG A 432 -20.71 -0.06 -25.13
N THR A 433 -19.67 0.77 -25.22
CA THR A 433 -18.66 0.68 -26.29
C THR A 433 -17.84 -0.59 -26.13
N MET A 434 -17.42 -0.93 -24.90
CA MET A 434 -16.76 -2.21 -24.61
C MET A 434 -17.62 -3.42 -25.00
N ALA A 435 -18.91 -3.40 -24.66
CA ALA A 435 -19.84 -4.45 -25.07
C ALA A 435 -20.05 -4.52 -26.59
N ARG A 436 -19.82 -3.42 -27.32
CA ARG A 436 -19.82 -3.41 -28.79
C ARG A 436 -18.55 -4.07 -29.35
N MET A 437 -17.42 -3.98 -28.65
CA MET A 437 -16.17 -4.63 -29.06
C MET A 437 -16.32 -6.15 -29.16
N LYS A 438 -17.23 -6.76 -28.39
CA LYS A 438 -17.60 -8.19 -28.53
C LYS A 438 -18.08 -8.59 -29.95
N LYS A 439 -18.49 -7.62 -30.79
CA LYS A 439 -18.83 -7.91 -32.20
C LYS A 439 -17.61 -8.17 -33.07
N MET A 440 -16.42 -7.74 -32.65
CA MET A 440 -15.15 -8.05 -33.27
C MET A 440 -14.75 -9.49 -32.94
N SER A 441 -13.99 -10.15 -33.81
CA SER A 441 -13.42 -11.45 -33.48
C SER A 441 -12.47 -11.33 -32.29
N MET A 442 -12.34 -12.40 -31.50
CA MET A 442 -11.45 -12.40 -30.33
C MET A 442 -9.99 -12.14 -30.73
N GLU A 443 -9.58 -12.65 -31.89
CA GLU A 443 -8.22 -12.50 -32.43
C GLU A 443 -7.94 -11.07 -32.88
N ASP A 444 -8.84 -10.44 -33.63
CA ASP A 444 -8.69 -9.04 -34.04
C ASP A 444 -8.68 -8.10 -32.83
N TYR A 445 -9.53 -8.37 -31.83
CA TYR A 445 -9.57 -7.56 -30.62
C TYR A 445 -8.29 -7.72 -29.80
N PHE A 446 -7.80 -8.95 -29.66
CA PHE A 446 -6.53 -9.22 -28.99
C PHE A 446 -5.36 -8.54 -29.70
N TRP A 447 -5.32 -8.58 -31.04
CA TRP A 447 -4.30 -7.90 -31.83
C TRP A 447 -4.34 -6.38 -31.61
N THR A 448 -5.55 -5.79 -31.67
CA THR A 448 -5.77 -4.35 -31.46
C THR A 448 -5.30 -3.92 -30.08
N LEU A 449 -5.62 -4.68 -29.03
CA LEU A 449 -5.17 -4.37 -27.67
C LEU A 449 -3.65 -4.52 -27.50
N ASN A 450 -3.05 -5.58 -28.06
CA ASN A 450 -1.60 -5.74 -28.01
C ASN A 450 -0.88 -4.57 -28.71
N TRP A 451 -1.38 -4.14 -29.87
CA TRP A 451 -0.86 -2.97 -30.57
C TRP A 451 -0.99 -1.70 -29.71
N ALA A 452 -2.18 -1.40 -29.21
CA ALA A 452 -2.47 -0.19 -28.42
C ALA A 452 -1.64 -0.10 -27.13
N PHE A 453 -1.40 -1.23 -26.46
CA PHE A 453 -0.61 -1.30 -25.22
C PHE A 453 0.88 -1.61 -25.45
N GLY A 454 1.33 -1.72 -26.71
CA GLY A 454 2.72 -2.02 -27.06
C GLY A 454 3.20 -3.39 -26.55
N GLN A 455 2.32 -4.38 -26.52
CA GLN A 455 2.59 -5.73 -26.04
C GLN A 455 2.72 -6.71 -27.20
N LYS A 456 3.49 -7.79 -27.01
CA LYS A 456 3.55 -8.89 -27.98
C LYS A 456 2.43 -9.89 -27.70
N PRO A 457 1.75 -10.40 -28.75
CA PRO A 457 0.76 -11.45 -28.59
C PRO A 457 1.42 -12.74 -28.08
N PHE A 458 0.60 -13.58 -27.43
CA PHE A 458 1.00 -14.86 -26.86
C PHE A 458 -0.22 -15.78 -26.84
N ARG A 459 -0.01 -17.08 -26.67
CA ARG A 459 -1.08 -18.08 -26.55
C ARG A 459 -0.90 -18.93 -25.30
N VAL A 460 -2.02 -19.41 -24.75
CA VAL A 460 -2.07 -20.27 -23.57
C VAL A 460 -2.88 -21.54 -23.83
N ASP A 461 -2.63 -22.57 -23.02
CA ASP A 461 -3.49 -23.75 -22.94
C ASP A 461 -4.72 -23.49 -22.03
N GLU A 462 -5.61 -24.48 -21.91
CA GLU A 462 -6.81 -24.41 -21.06
C GLU A 462 -6.49 -24.20 -19.57
N ASN A 463 -5.28 -24.55 -19.13
CA ASN A 463 -4.80 -24.39 -17.76
C ASN A 463 -4.06 -23.05 -17.55
N LEU A 464 -4.11 -22.14 -18.54
CA LEU A 464 -3.42 -20.85 -18.55
C LEU A 464 -1.88 -20.96 -18.54
N ASN A 465 -1.31 -22.05 -19.02
CA ASN A 465 0.13 -22.15 -19.28
C ASN A 465 0.45 -21.54 -20.64
N ILE A 466 1.48 -20.72 -20.72
CA ILE A 466 1.90 -20.11 -21.99
C ILE A 466 2.54 -21.18 -22.88
N VAL A 467 1.96 -21.37 -24.07
CA VAL A 467 2.47 -22.30 -25.10
C VAL A 467 3.25 -21.58 -26.18
N GLU A 468 2.92 -20.31 -26.44
CA GLU A 468 3.59 -19.46 -27.43
C GLU A 468 3.87 -18.08 -26.83
N GLY A 469 5.12 -17.64 -26.86
CA GLY A 469 5.57 -16.35 -26.32
C GLY A 469 6.60 -16.50 -25.20
N ALA A 470 6.93 -15.37 -24.54
CA ALA A 470 7.87 -15.39 -23.42
C ALA A 470 7.32 -16.22 -22.24
N PRO A 471 8.16 -16.97 -21.51
CA PRO A 471 7.71 -17.75 -20.36
C PRO A 471 7.13 -16.86 -19.24
N PHE A 472 6.23 -17.41 -18.43
CA PHE A 472 5.69 -16.69 -17.27
C PHE A 472 6.79 -16.47 -16.22
N VAL A 473 6.82 -15.26 -15.65
CA VAL A 473 7.72 -14.92 -14.55
C VAL A 473 6.90 -14.75 -13.26
N PRO A 474 7.10 -15.60 -12.23
CA PRO A 474 6.28 -15.58 -11.01
C PRO A 474 6.36 -14.31 -10.16
N TYR A 475 7.43 -13.53 -10.29
CA TYR A 475 7.62 -12.26 -9.61
C TYR A 475 7.57 -11.11 -10.60
N ASP A 476 7.26 -9.90 -10.11
CA ASP A 476 7.30 -8.71 -10.94
C ASP A 476 8.73 -8.12 -10.95
N PRO A 477 9.42 -8.10 -12.10
CA PRO A 477 10.77 -7.54 -12.18
C PRO A 477 10.80 -6.03 -11.91
N MET A 478 9.68 -5.33 -12.04
CA MET A 478 9.58 -3.89 -11.77
C MET A 478 9.32 -3.59 -10.29
N VAL A 479 9.23 -4.60 -9.42
CA VAL A 479 9.06 -4.41 -7.97
C VAL A 479 10.36 -4.70 -7.26
N PHE A 480 10.91 -3.69 -6.58
CA PHE A 480 12.15 -3.81 -5.82
C PHE A 480 11.91 -3.76 -4.31
N GLU A 481 12.81 -4.40 -3.57
CA GLU A 481 12.85 -4.32 -2.12
C GLU A 481 13.58 -3.03 -1.70
N PRO A 482 12.96 -2.13 -0.91
CA PRO A 482 13.63 -0.93 -0.43
C PRO A 482 14.87 -1.27 0.39
N GLN A 483 16.02 -0.77 -0.02
CA GLN A 483 17.27 -1.02 0.69
C GLN A 483 17.64 0.18 1.58
N PRO A 484 18.04 -0.04 2.84
CA PRO A 484 18.41 1.05 3.73
C PRO A 484 19.70 1.73 3.24
N GLU A 485 19.83 3.03 3.50
CA GLU A 485 21.08 3.75 3.28
C GLU A 485 22.19 3.28 4.23
N LYS A 486 21.81 3.02 5.48
CA LYS A 486 22.72 2.66 6.56
C LYS A 486 22.49 1.22 7.01
N LEU A 487 23.58 0.48 7.14
CA LEU A 487 23.65 -0.84 7.75
C LEU A 487 23.94 -0.69 9.26
N PRO A 488 23.70 -1.73 10.07
CA PRO A 488 24.19 -1.84 11.45
C PRO A 488 25.60 -1.27 11.63
N GLY A 489 25.80 -0.55 12.74
CA GLY A 489 27.06 0.18 12.99
C GLY A 489 27.21 1.50 12.23
N GLY A 490 26.17 1.97 11.52
CA GLY A 490 26.16 3.28 10.86
C GLY A 490 26.91 3.33 9.52
N ARG A 491 27.33 2.18 9.01
CA ARG A 491 28.04 2.04 7.73
C ARG A 491 27.08 2.29 6.56
N THR A 492 27.57 2.92 5.50
CA THR A 492 26.77 3.09 4.27
C THR A 492 26.67 1.76 3.51
N ASN A 493 25.45 1.43 3.11
CA ASN A 493 25.16 0.26 2.26
C ASN A 493 25.87 0.42 0.90
N PRO A 494 26.71 -0.53 0.48
CA PRO A 494 27.48 -0.41 -0.74
C PRO A 494 26.64 -0.22 -2.00
N TYR A 495 27.22 0.52 -2.93
CA TYR A 495 26.63 0.93 -4.21
C TYR A 495 27.74 1.02 -5.26
N VAL A 496 27.34 1.17 -6.51
CA VAL A 496 28.22 1.57 -7.62
C VAL A 496 27.67 2.83 -8.27
N ILE A 497 28.54 3.58 -8.94
CA ILE A 497 28.14 4.77 -9.71
C ILE A 497 27.60 4.29 -11.05
N SER A 498 26.34 4.59 -11.32
CA SER A 498 25.73 4.27 -12.61
C SER A 498 26.11 5.29 -13.68
N GLN A 499 26.07 6.57 -13.33
CA GLN A 499 26.38 7.68 -14.22
C GLN A 499 26.85 8.89 -13.41
N LEU A 500 27.73 9.67 -14.01
CA LEU A 500 28.06 11.03 -13.58
C LEU A 500 27.45 12.00 -14.58
N VAL A 501 26.56 12.87 -14.12
CA VAL A 501 25.86 13.87 -14.94
C VAL A 501 26.49 15.23 -14.65
N PRO A 502 26.91 16.00 -15.68
CA PRO A 502 27.47 17.34 -15.47
C PRO A 502 26.51 18.21 -14.66
N LEU A 503 27.02 18.82 -13.60
CA LEU A 503 26.31 19.80 -12.78
C LEU A 503 27.37 20.76 -12.21
N PRO A 504 27.48 22.00 -12.70
CA PRO A 504 28.51 22.95 -12.26
C PRO A 504 28.59 23.08 -10.73
N SER A 505 29.80 23.17 -10.19
CA SER A 505 30.00 23.27 -8.72
C SER A 505 29.22 24.43 -8.13
N GLY A 506 28.52 24.20 -7.01
CA GLY A 506 27.71 25.23 -6.34
C GLY A 506 26.29 25.43 -6.90
N GLU A 507 25.93 24.82 -8.03
CA GLU A 507 24.53 24.77 -8.50
C GLU A 507 23.72 23.67 -7.79
N GLY A 508 22.49 23.99 -7.39
CA GLY A 508 21.58 23.06 -6.69
C GLY A 508 21.92 22.87 -5.21
N LYS A 509 21.08 22.10 -4.48
CA LYS A 509 21.41 21.74 -3.09
C LYS A 509 22.44 20.64 -3.08
N GLN A 510 23.27 20.60 -2.04
CA GLN A 510 24.25 19.54 -1.84
C GLN A 510 23.60 18.13 -1.81
N GLU A 511 22.37 18.03 -1.33
CA GLU A 511 21.59 16.79 -1.27
C GLU A 511 21.20 16.28 -2.67
N ASP A 512 21.06 17.17 -3.65
CA ASP A 512 20.66 16.82 -5.02
C ASP A 512 21.82 16.21 -5.85
N ARG A 513 23.04 16.24 -5.30
CA ARG A 513 24.27 15.75 -5.94
C ARG A 513 24.37 14.23 -5.98
N VAL A 514 23.59 13.51 -5.16
CA VAL A 514 23.57 12.05 -5.13
C VAL A 514 22.14 11.57 -5.29
N GLU A 515 21.87 10.85 -6.36
CA GLU A 515 20.57 10.26 -6.65
C GLU A 515 20.67 8.74 -6.64
N VAL A 516 19.75 8.07 -5.95
CA VAL A 516 19.65 6.60 -5.95
C VAL A 516 18.70 6.18 -7.06
N ARG A 517 19.23 5.55 -8.11
CA ARG A 517 18.42 4.92 -9.15
C ARG A 517 18.00 3.54 -8.68
N ASN A 518 16.70 3.37 -8.44
CA ASN A 518 16.13 2.06 -8.16
C ASN A 518 16.01 1.29 -9.48
N THR A 519 16.52 0.07 -9.51
CA THR A 519 16.52 -0.78 -10.70
C THR A 519 15.54 -1.94 -10.54
N CYS A 520 15.26 -2.61 -11.65
CA CYS A 520 14.51 -3.85 -11.66
C CYS A 520 15.13 -4.91 -10.74
N ARG A 521 14.30 -5.82 -10.24
CA ARG A 521 14.73 -6.99 -9.48
C ARG A 521 15.32 -8.03 -10.43
N LEU A 522 16.56 -8.43 -10.15
CA LEU A 522 17.21 -9.58 -10.80
C LEU A 522 16.97 -10.81 -9.91
N PRO A 523 16.17 -11.81 -10.32
CA PRO A 523 15.79 -12.95 -9.46
C PRO A 523 16.97 -13.68 -8.85
N GLU A 524 17.96 -13.97 -9.68
CA GLU A 524 19.09 -14.82 -9.39
C GLU A 524 20.33 -14.20 -10.03
N PRO A 525 21.52 -14.38 -9.41
CA PRO A 525 22.76 -13.96 -10.03
C PRO A 525 22.93 -14.62 -11.41
N ARG A 526 23.35 -13.85 -12.41
CA ARG A 526 23.62 -14.36 -13.75
C ARG A 526 24.78 -15.34 -13.73
N LYS A 527 24.65 -16.44 -14.48
CA LYS A 527 25.74 -17.39 -14.69
C LYS A 527 26.87 -16.76 -15.49
N VAL A 528 28.12 -17.08 -15.16
CA VAL A 528 29.30 -16.63 -15.92
C VAL A 528 30.00 -17.82 -16.54
N VAL A 529 30.27 -17.72 -17.84
CA VAL A 529 31.08 -18.68 -18.57
C VAL A 529 32.22 -17.98 -19.31
N VAL A 530 33.33 -18.69 -19.51
CA VAL A 530 34.47 -18.20 -20.30
C VAL A 530 34.47 -18.90 -21.66
N CYS A 531 34.51 -18.10 -22.72
CA CYS A 531 34.68 -18.55 -24.09
C CYS A 531 36.17 -18.84 -24.35
N GLY A 532 36.52 -20.11 -24.56
CA GLY A 532 37.92 -20.53 -24.72
C GLY A 532 38.78 -20.37 -23.47
N ASN A 533 40.10 -20.29 -23.65
CA ASN A 533 41.07 -20.24 -22.54
C ASN A 533 41.76 -18.88 -22.39
N GLN A 534 41.61 -17.97 -23.36
CA GLN A 534 42.41 -16.74 -23.46
C GLN A 534 42.22 -15.81 -22.25
N PHE A 535 41.00 -15.76 -21.71
CA PHE A 535 40.71 -14.98 -20.51
C PHE A 535 41.38 -15.58 -19.26
N ILE A 536 41.34 -16.91 -19.11
CA ILE A 536 41.91 -17.61 -17.96
C ILE A 536 43.44 -17.54 -18.00
N GLU A 537 44.03 -17.78 -19.17
CA GLU A 537 45.49 -17.66 -19.39
C GLU A 537 45.98 -16.24 -19.09
N PHE A 538 45.25 -15.22 -19.57
CA PHE A 538 45.59 -13.83 -19.26
C PHE A 538 45.51 -13.55 -17.75
N LEU A 539 44.43 -13.95 -17.07
CA LEU A 539 44.33 -13.79 -15.61
C LEU A 539 45.45 -14.53 -14.86
N GLY A 540 45.85 -15.71 -15.33
CA GLY A 540 46.95 -16.49 -14.77
C GLY A 540 48.30 -15.75 -14.85
N SER A 541 48.51 -14.95 -15.89
CA SER A 541 49.74 -14.16 -16.08
C SER A 541 49.87 -12.94 -15.15
N LEU A 542 48.77 -12.49 -14.54
CA LEU A 542 48.75 -11.29 -13.71
C LEU A 542 49.11 -11.58 -12.24
N GLU A 543 49.61 -10.57 -11.53
CA GLU A 543 49.70 -10.60 -10.07
C GLU A 543 48.31 -10.65 -9.40
N GLU A 544 48.27 -10.98 -8.11
CA GLU A 544 47.03 -11.18 -7.34
C GLU A 544 46.12 -9.95 -7.32
N GLU A 545 46.66 -8.74 -7.14
CA GLU A 545 45.84 -7.52 -7.05
C GLU A 545 45.13 -7.15 -8.37
N PRO A 546 45.81 -7.04 -9.53
CA PRO A 546 45.14 -6.83 -10.81
C PRO A 546 44.13 -7.91 -11.15
N ARG A 547 44.49 -9.19 -10.91
CA ARG A 547 43.62 -10.34 -11.11
C ARG A 547 42.33 -10.20 -10.29
N ARG A 548 42.46 -9.88 -9.01
CA ARG A 548 41.33 -9.66 -8.08
C ARG A 548 40.46 -8.47 -8.50
N SER A 549 41.05 -7.39 -9.01
CA SER A 549 40.30 -6.23 -9.53
C SER A 549 39.41 -6.60 -10.72
N ILE A 550 39.90 -7.44 -11.63
CA ILE A 550 39.12 -7.92 -12.78
C ILE A 550 37.99 -8.84 -12.31
N GLN A 551 38.30 -9.76 -11.40
CA GLN A 551 37.33 -10.70 -10.84
C GLN A 551 36.21 -10.00 -10.03
N TYR A 552 36.51 -8.89 -9.35
CA TYR A 552 35.47 -8.03 -8.76
C TYR A 552 34.49 -7.48 -9.80
N GLY A 553 34.98 -7.10 -10.98
CA GLY A 553 34.13 -6.66 -12.08
C GLY A 553 33.18 -7.76 -12.52
N VAL A 554 33.73 -8.96 -12.77
CA VAL A 554 32.94 -10.14 -13.13
C VAL A 554 31.88 -10.43 -12.07
N MET A 555 32.24 -10.40 -10.79
CA MET A 555 31.31 -10.63 -9.69
C MET A 555 30.19 -9.58 -9.63
N LEU A 556 30.48 -8.30 -9.89
CA LEU A 556 29.45 -7.26 -9.95
C LEU A 556 28.49 -7.47 -11.12
N LEU A 557 28.98 -7.85 -12.31
CA LEU A 557 28.13 -8.10 -13.48
C LEU A 557 27.06 -9.17 -13.21
N LYS A 558 27.38 -10.17 -12.37
CA LYS A 558 26.41 -11.22 -11.96
C LYS A 558 25.19 -10.66 -11.25
N ILE A 559 25.34 -9.57 -10.50
CA ILE A 559 24.34 -9.11 -9.52
C ILE A 559 23.72 -7.73 -9.85
N LEU A 560 24.22 -7.07 -10.89
CA LEU A 560 23.65 -5.81 -11.38
C LEU A 560 22.39 -6.09 -12.20
N ALA A 561 21.32 -5.32 -11.97
CA ALA A 561 20.08 -5.51 -12.73
C ALA A 561 20.24 -5.19 -14.22
N ASP A 562 20.99 -4.12 -14.52
CA ASP A 562 21.33 -3.67 -15.87
C ASP A 562 22.82 -3.30 -15.96
N TYR A 563 23.33 -3.14 -17.18
CA TYR A 563 24.72 -2.75 -17.44
C TYR A 563 24.90 -1.24 -17.68
N LYS A 564 23.92 -0.41 -17.32
CA LYS A 564 24.03 1.06 -17.41
C LYS A 564 24.80 1.59 -16.21
N VAL A 565 26.09 1.25 -16.15
CA VAL A 565 27.03 1.63 -15.08
C VAL A 565 28.30 2.29 -15.64
N SER A 566 28.98 3.12 -14.84
CA SER A 566 30.08 3.98 -15.30
C SER A 566 31.27 3.23 -15.92
N PHE A 567 31.46 1.99 -15.49
CA PHE A 567 32.58 1.13 -15.83
C PHE A 567 32.26 0.10 -16.92
N VAL A 568 31.04 0.09 -17.46
CA VAL A 568 30.64 -0.74 -18.61
C VAL A 568 30.34 0.15 -19.81
N GLU A 569 30.84 -0.23 -20.98
CA GLU A 569 30.59 0.40 -22.28
C GLU A 569 29.88 -0.62 -23.18
N GLU A 570 28.71 -0.24 -23.70
CA GLU A 570 28.04 -0.99 -24.75
C GLU A 570 28.76 -0.72 -26.09
N CYS A 571 29.30 -1.79 -26.68
CA CYS A 571 29.96 -1.76 -27.97
C CYS A 571 28.97 -2.18 -29.08
N LYS A 572 29.41 -2.11 -30.34
CA LYS A 572 28.63 -2.65 -31.46
C LYS A 572 28.47 -4.17 -31.33
N ASP A 573 27.48 -4.73 -32.03
CA ASP A 573 27.25 -6.17 -32.17
C ASP A 573 26.87 -6.88 -30.85
N THR A 574 26.17 -6.20 -29.94
CA THR A 574 25.74 -6.72 -28.62
C THR A 574 26.88 -7.13 -27.70
N ILE A 575 28.08 -6.60 -27.94
CA ILE A 575 29.27 -6.81 -27.12
C ILE A 575 29.33 -5.70 -26.08
N TYR A 576 29.73 -6.04 -24.86
CA TYR A 576 29.99 -5.10 -23.78
C TYR A 576 31.46 -5.16 -23.40
N ALA A 577 32.00 -4.04 -22.95
CA ALA A 577 33.34 -3.95 -22.40
C ALA A 577 33.26 -3.36 -21.00
N PHE A 578 33.85 -4.00 -20.00
CA PHE A 578 34.00 -3.39 -18.69
C PHE A 578 35.47 -3.11 -18.36
N ARG A 579 35.70 -1.99 -17.67
CA ARG A 579 37.04 -1.50 -17.33
C ARG A 579 37.31 -1.67 -15.84
N SER A 580 38.43 -2.31 -15.54
CA SER A 580 38.99 -2.45 -14.18
C SER A 580 40.23 -1.59 -14.04
N LEU A 581 40.37 -0.85 -12.95
CA LEU A 581 41.57 -0.06 -12.67
C LEU A 581 42.25 -0.59 -11.41
N CYS A 582 43.54 -0.89 -11.51
CA CYS A 582 44.36 -1.33 -10.39
C CYS A 582 45.67 -0.55 -10.40
N LYS A 583 45.94 0.22 -9.34
CA LYS A 583 47.13 1.08 -9.22
C LYS A 583 47.34 1.96 -10.46
N GLU A 584 48.36 1.70 -11.27
CA GLU A 584 48.70 2.46 -12.49
C GLU A 584 48.41 1.68 -13.78
N ALA A 585 47.64 0.60 -13.69
CA ALA A 585 47.20 -0.19 -14.84
C ALA A 585 45.67 -0.16 -15.00
N ALA A 586 45.24 -0.20 -16.26
CA ALA A 586 43.84 -0.34 -16.64
C ALA A 586 43.66 -1.61 -17.45
N TYR A 587 42.61 -2.36 -17.17
CA TYR A 587 42.28 -3.61 -17.87
C TYR A 587 40.88 -3.51 -18.48
N THR A 588 40.73 -4.00 -19.70
CA THR A 588 39.43 -4.03 -20.39
C THR A 588 39.05 -5.47 -20.65
N THR A 589 37.87 -5.87 -20.19
CA THR A 589 37.31 -7.21 -20.39
C THR A 589 36.08 -7.12 -21.26
N TYR A 590 36.04 -7.92 -22.33
CA TYR A 590 34.92 -8.01 -23.26
C TYR A 590 34.03 -9.19 -22.92
N PHE A 591 32.73 -8.99 -23.01
CA PHE A 591 31.73 -10.02 -22.79
C PHE A 591 30.49 -9.76 -23.63
N TYR A 592 29.62 -10.76 -23.74
CA TYR A 592 28.27 -10.57 -24.30
C TYR A 592 27.26 -11.41 -23.52
N LEU A 593 25.97 -11.19 -23.80
CA LEU A 593 24.88 -11.95 -23.19
C LEU A 593 24.37 -13.05 -24.13
N ASN A 594 24.32 -14.28 -23.63
CA ASN A 594 23.59 -15.38 -24.27
C ASN A 594 22.40 -15.77 -23.36
N GLY A 595 21.21 -15.23 -23.66
CA GLY A 595 20.10 -15.22 -22.70
C GLY A 595 20.50 -14.44 -21.44
N ASP A 596 20.37 -15.08 -20.28
CA ASP A 596 20.81 -14.52 -18.98
C ASP A 596 22.25 -14.90 -18.60
N THR A 597 22.98 -15.62 -19.45
CA THR A 597 24.37 -16.02 -19.18
C THR A 597 25.36 -14.98 -19.72
N ILE A 598 26.31 -14.59 -18.87
CA ILE A 598 27.44 -13.73 -19.23
C ILE A 598 28.54 -14.59 -19.83
N VAL A 599 28.90 -14.32 -21.09
CA VAL A 599 29.99 -15.02 -21.78
C VAL A 599 31.20 -14.08 -21.86
N LEU A 600 32.25 -14.38 -21.10
CA LEU A 600 33.52 -13.65 -21.13
C LEU A 600 34.33 -14.07 -22.35
N LEU A 601 34.76 -13.10 -23.16
CA LEU A 601 35.45 -13.34 -24.42
C LEU A 601 36.96 -13.17 -24.28
N HIS A 602 37.41 -12.01 -23.82
CA HIS A 602 38.83 -11.69 -23.72
C HIS A 602 39.10 -10.53 -22.75
N CYS A 603 40.30 -10.48 -22.19
CA CYS A 603 40.76 -9.40 -21.33
C CYS A 603 42.19 -9.00 -21.71
N PHE A 604 42.50 -7.70 -21.64
CA PHE A 604 43.84 -7.20 -21.89
C PHE A 604 44.17 -5.96 -21.06
N GLN A 605 45.46 -5.65 -20.95
CA GLN A 605 45.96 -4.43 -20.32
C GLN A 605 46.01 -3.27 -21.33
N ASN A 606 45.41 -2.14 -20.97
CA ASN A 606 45.40 -0.94 -21.79
C ASN A 606 46.76 -0.23 -21.74
N LYS A 607 47.16 0.34 -22.89
CA LYS A 607 48.36 1.19 -23.01
C LYS A 607 48.24 2.53 -22.25
N SER A 608 47.02 2.96 -21.91
CA SER A 608 46.76 4.24 -21.25
C SER A 608 45.73 4.13 -20.13
N LEU A 609 45.94 4.89 -19.06
CA LEU A 609 45.01 5.07 -17.96
C LEU A 609 43.84 6.00 -18.29
N ARG A 610 43.87 6.75 -19.40
CA ARG A 610 42.70 7.53 -19.85
C ARG A 610 41.65 6.65 -20.51
N LYS A 611 40.39 7.08 -20.47
CA LYS A 611 39.30 6.38 -21.14
C LYS A 611 39.43 6.52 -22.66
N VAL A 612 39.60 5.40 -23.36
CA VAL A 612 39.56 5.29 -24.83
C VAL A 612 38.34 4.44 -25.19
N LYS A 613 37.62 4.79 -26.25
CA LYS A 613 36.44 4.04 -26.69
C LYS A 613 36.81 2.60 -27.02
N ALA A 614 36.17 1.63 -26.37
CA ALA A 614 36.42 0.21 -26.60
C ALA A 614 36.08 -0.22 -28.04
N SER A 615 35.08 0.44 -28.64
CA SER A 615 34.63 0.22 -30.03
C SER A 615 35.71 0.45 -31.10
N GLY A 616 36.76 1.20 -30.83
CA GLY A 616 37.87 1.49 -31.75
C GLY A 616 39.16 0.73 -31.48
N SER A 617 39.14 -0.27 -30.59
CA SER A 617 40.34 -1.04 -30.22
C SER A 617 40.79 -1.98 -31.35
N GLU A 618 42.11 -2.11 -31.53
CA GLU A 618 42.76 -3.08 -32.44
C GLU A 618 42.33 -4.53 -32.16
N ILE A 619 41.83 -4.81 -30.94
CA ILE A 619 41.43 -6.14 -30.47
C ILE A 619 39.97 -6.50 -30.83
N MET A 620 39.15 -5.52 -31.24
CA MET A 620 37.73 -5.75 -31.55
C MET A 620 37.46 -6.82 -32.64
N PRO A 621 38.25 -6.93 -33.72
CA PRO A 621 38.09 -8.01 -34.70
C PRO A 621 38.20 -9.41 -34.07
N VAL A 622 39.17 -9.60 -33.17
CA VAL A 622 39.40 -10.87 -32.46
C VAL A 622 38.21 -11.20 -31.55
N VAL A 623 37.70 -10.20 -30.81
CA VAL A 623 36.55 -10.37 -29.91
C VAL A 623 35.28 -10.75 -30.69
N ARG A 624 35.06 -10.14 -31.86
CA ARG A 624 33.94 -10.46 -32.76
C ARG A 624 34.03 -11.89 -33.27
N GLU A 625 35.22 -12.32 -33.67
CA GLU A 625 35.47 -13.68 -34.12
C GLU A 625 35.20 -14.70 -33.01
N LEU A 626 35.69 -14.46 -31.78
CA LEU A 626 35.43 -15.32 -30.62
C LEU A 626 33.93 -15.42 -30.31
N ARG A 627 33.21 -14.30 -30.34
CA ARG A 627 31.74 -14.30 -30.17
C ARG A 627 31.07 -15.13 -31.26
N TRP A 628 31.44 -14.92 -32.52
CA TRP A 628 30.85 -15.64 -33.65
C TRP A 628 31.06 -17.14 -33.52
N LYS A 629 32.31 -17.57 -33.26
CA LYS A 629 32.68 -18.98 -33.07
C LYS A 629 31.91 -19.65 -31.93
N HIS A 630 31.70 -18.96 -30.81
CA HIS A 630 30.89 -19.51 -29.72
C HIS A 630 29.39 -19.57 -30.07
N VAL A 631 28.85 -18.56 -30.77
CA VAL A 631 27.43 -18.54 -31.19
C VAL A 631 27.11 -19.68 -32.17
N ILE A 632 28.02 -20.01 -33.09
CA ILE A 632 27.84 -21.12 -34.05
C ILE A 632 28.24 -22.49 -33.47
N GLY A 633 28.69 -22.54 -32.22
CA GLY A 633 29.06 -23.78 -31.52
C GLY A 633 30.45 -24.34 -31.85
N GLU A 634 31.28 -23.61 -32.60
CA GLU A 634 32.67 -24.01 -32.88
C GLU A 634 33.58 -23.91 -31.65
N LEU A 635 33.24 -23.04 -30.70
CA LEU A 635 33.99 -22.86 -29.47
C LEU A 635 33.11 -23.15 -28.25
N SER A 636 33.60 -23.99 -27.34
CA SER A 636 32.92 -24.26 -26.08
C SER A 636 33.17 -23.15 -25.06
N ALA A 637 32.25 -23.03 -24.09
CA ALA A 637 32.42 -22.19 -22.93
C ALA A 637 32.48 -23.01 -21.64
N THR A 638 33.34 -22.60 -20.72
CA THR A 638 33.57 -23.25 -19.43
C THR A 638 32.91 -22.46 -18.30
N ASP A 639 32.38 -23.17 -17.30
CA ASP A 639 31.72 -22.53 -16.15
C ASP A 639 32.75 -21.83 -15.27
N TYR A 640 32.59 -20.52 -15.05
CA TYR A 640 33.50 -19.72 -14.24
C TYR A 640 33.00 -19.52 -12.81
N ASP A 641 31.74 -19.89 -12.53
CA ASP A 641 31.15 -19.72 -11.21
C ASP A 641 31.89 -20.49 -10.11
N PRO A 642 32.34 -21.75 -10.32
CA PRO A 642 33.13 -22.47 -9.32
C PRO A 642 34.41 -21.75 -8.93
N VAL A 643 35.09 -21.12 -9.89
CA VAL A 643 36.32 -20.33 -9.65
C VAL A 643 36.01 -19.13 -8.77
N LEU A 644 34.90 -18.43 -9.03
CA LEU A 644 34.47 -17.31 -8.20
C LEU A 644 34.06 -17.75 -6.80
N ASP A 645 33.38 -18.89 -6.66
CA ASP A 645 32.93 -19.45 -5.39
C ASP A 645 34.11 -19.94 -4.53
N GLU A 646 35.13 -20.53 -5.13
CA GLU A 646 36.35 -20.91 -4.43
C GLU A 646 37.06 -19.69 -3.81
N ILE A 647 37.24 -18.64 -4.64
CA ILE A 647 37.98 -17.44 -4.23
C ILE A 647 37.17 -16.64 -3.18
N PHE A 648 35.90 -16.36 -3.46
CA PHE A 648 35.10 -15.42 -2.68
C PHE A 648 34.06 -16.07 -1.76
N GLY A 649 33.94 -17.40 -1.77
CA GLY A 649 32.90 -18.14 -1.07
C GLY A 649 31.60 -18.26 -1.89
N SER A 650 30.80 -19.28 -1.62
CA SER A 650 29.49 -19.45 -2.26
C SER A 650 28.50 -18.34 -1.90
N ARG A 651 27.52 -18.10 -2.78
CA ARG A 651 26.46 -17.12 -2.53
C ARG A 651 25.70 -17.43 -1.23
N GLY A 652 25.38 -16.39 -0.45
CA GLY A 652 24.73 -16.52 0.85
C GLY A 652 25.67 -16.74 2.04
N THR A 653 26.98 -16.80 1.80
CA THR A 653 28.00 -16.83 2.87
C THR A 653 28.47 -15.44 3.26
N GLU A 654 28.97 -15.29 4.49
CA GLU A 654 29.58 -14.04 4.97
C GLU A 654 30.79 -13.64 4.13
N LYS A 655 31.60 -14.63 3.73
CA LYS A 655 32.76 -14.44 2.85
C LYS A 655 32.33 -13.75 1.55
N ARG A 656 31.31 -14.29 0.86
CA ARG A 656 30.83 -13.73 -0.41
C ARG A 656 30.37 -12.29 -0.24
N GLU A 657 29.57 -12.02 0.77
CA GLU A 657 29.02 -10.69 0.99
C GLU A 657 30.12 -9.65 1.28
N VAL A 658 31.13 -10.00 2.11
CA VAL A 658 32.29 -9.13 2.35
C VAL A 658 33.01 -8.76 1.06
N TRP A 659 33.24 -9.74 0.18
CA TRP A 659 33.93 -9.49 -1.09
C TRP A 659 33.09 -8.68 -2.07
N GLU A 660 31.78 -8.88 -2.12
CA GLU A 660 30.87 -8.07 -2.95
C GLU A 660 30.80 -6.61 -2.49
N MET A 661 30.83 -6.38 -1.17
CA MET A 661 30.98 -5.04 -0.61
C MET A 661 32.33 -4.40 -1.00
N ARG A 662 33.42 -5.18 -0.98
CA ARG A 662 34.75 -4.72 -1.42
C ARG A 662 34.76 -4.39 -2.92
N ALA A 663 34.07 -5.18 -3.75
CA ALA A 663 33.94 -4.95 -5.18
C ALA A 663 33.17 -3.66 -5.49
N CYS A 664 31.99 -3.44 -4.88
CA CYS A 664 31.21 -2.22 -5.05
C CYS A 664 32.04 -0.96 -4.69
N ARG A 665 32.74 -1.04 -3.57
CA ARG A 665 33.65 0.01 -3.10
C ARG A 665 34.77 0.28 -4.12
N SER A 666 35.44 -0.78 -4.62
CA SER A 666 36.53 -0.66 -5.60
C SER A 666 36.04 0.05 -6.86
N TYR A 667 34.90 -0.39 -7.40
CA TYR A 667 34.33 0.13 -8.64
C TYR A 667 33.79 1.58 -8.53
N THR A 668 33.31 1.96 -7.36
CA THR A 668 32.97 3.36 -7.05
C THR A 668 34.24 4.24 -7.02
N SER A 669 35.27 3.77 -6.34
CA SER A 669 36.52 4.51 -6.12
C SER A 669 37.28 4.75 -7.42
N GLN A 670 37.37 3.70 -8.26
CA GLN A 670 38.02 3.81 -9.56
C GLN A 670 37.26 4.75 -10.51
N THR A 671 35.92 4.82 -10.42
CA THR A 671 35.12 5.73 -11.25
C THR A 671 35.44 7.19 -10.92
N LEU A 672 35.52 7.51 -9.63
CA LEU A 672 35.86 8.85 -9.16
C LEU A 672 37.28 9.23 -9.55
N ARG A 673 38.23 8.30 -9.37
CA ARG A 673 39.63 8.49 -9.77
C ARG A 673 39.76 8.70 -11.28
N GLN A 674 39.10 7.88 -12.10
CA GLN A 674 39.11 8.01 -13.55
C GLN A 674 38.54 9.37 -13.98
N THR A 675 37.41 9.79 -13.39
CA THR A 675 36.79 11.09 -13.68
C THR A 675 37.75 12.23 -13.37
N ARG A 676 38.43 12.20 -12.22
CA ARG A 676 39.43 13.21 -11.87
C ARG A 676 40.58 13.24 -12.89
N MET A 677 41.09 12.08 -13.28
CA MET A 677 42.17 11.96 -14.27
C MET A 677 41.75 12.46 -15.65
N ASP A 678 40.50 12.19 -16.06
CA ASP A 678 39.93 12.64 -17.33
C ASP A 678 39.75 14.16 -17.36
N LEU A 679 39.44 14.79 -16.22
CA LEU A 679 39.43 16.25 -16.05
C LEU A 679 40.82 16.88 -15.96
N GLY A 680 41.89 16.09 -15.85
CA GLY A 680 43.25 16.60 -15.66
C GLY A 680 43.51 17.24 -14.29
N LEU A 681 42.69 16.94 -13.28
CA LEU A 681 42.81 17.52 -11.94
C LEU A 681 43.77 16.70 -11.07
N LEU A 682 44.60 17.38 -10.28
CA LEU A 682 45.36 16.81 -9.18
C LEU A 682 44.46 16.65 -7.94
N GLN A 683 44.92 15.86 -6.97
CA GLN A 683 44.19 15.72 -5.70
C GLN A 683 44.15 17.07 -4.95
N GLU A 684 45.20 17.88 -5.08
CA GLU A 684 45.34 19.24 -4.51
C GLU A 684 44.27 20.23 -5.00
N ASP A 685 43.85 20.11 -6.26
CA ASP A 685 42.80 20.94 -6.84
C ASP A 685 41.44 20.69 -6.17
N ILE A 686 41.16 19.43 -5.80
CA ILE A 686 39.94 19.05 -5.09
C ILE A 686 39.96 19.60 -3.65
N PHE A 687 41.10 19.56 -2.97
CA PHE A 687 41.23 20.07 -1.61
C PHE A 687 41.06 21.58 -1.53
N SER A 688 41.61 22.30 -2.51
CA SER A 688 41.44 23.74 -2.65
C SER A 688 39.96 24.12 -2.72
N LYS A 689 39.17 23.36 -3.50
CA LYS A 689 37.71 23.54 -3.57
C LYS A 689 36.97 23.17 -2.27
N TRP A 690 37.53 22.28 -1.46
CA TRP A 690 36.94 21.87 -0.17
C TRP A 690 37.29 22.80 1.00
N GLY A 691 38.18 23.78 0.80
CA GLY A 691 38.66 24.67 1.86
C GLY A 691 39.46 23.95 2.96
N ALA A 692 40.02 22.78 2.66
CA ALA A 692 40.76 21.96 3.63
C ALA A 692 42.25 21.92 3.28
N LYS A 693 43.10 22.46 4.15
CA LYS A 693 44.56 22.56 3.90
C LYS A 693 45.32 21.23 3.98
N ASP A 694 44.85 20.24 4.76
CA ASP A 694 45.68 19.04 5.08
C ASP A 694 44.90 17.70 5.15
N ASN A 695 44.23 17.26 4.07
CA ASN A 695 43.46 16.00 4.09
C ASN A 695 43.76 15.04 2.92
N CYS A 696 45.00 15.05 2.40
CA CYS A 696 45.49 14.15 1.34
C CYS A 696 45.13 12.67 1.58
N GLY A 697 45.27 12.21 2.83
CA GLY A 697 44.98 10.83 3.21
C GLY A 697 43.52 10.40 3.02
N ASN A 698 42.54 11.30 3.12
CA ASN A 698 41.13 10.92 3.04
C ASN A 698 40.61 10.77 1.59
N LEU A 699 41.10 11.59 0.67
CA LEU A 699 40.81 11.44 -0.76
C LEU A 699 41.59 10.26 -1.37
N SER A 700 42.88 10.11 -1.03
CA SER A 700 43.65 8.93 -1.47
C SER A 700 42.96 7.65 -0.99
N ARG A 701 42.56 7.57 0.30
CA ARG A 701 41.81 6.43 0.82
C ARG A 701 40.47 6.21 0.13
N ALA A 702 39.84 7.26 -0.37
CA ALA A 702 38.59 7.17 -1.13
C ALA A 702 38.84 6.69 -2.57
N GLU A 703 39.91 7.10 -3.23
CA GLU A 703 40.26 6.72 -4.60
C GLU A 703 40.88 5.32 -4.70
N PHE A 704 41.61 4.89 -3.66
CA PHE A 704 42.12 3.52 -3.51
C PHE A 704 41.09 2.56 -2.90
N GLY A 705 39.89 3.07 -2.60
CA GLY A 705 38.78 2.27 -2.11
C GLY A 705 39.09 1.56 -0.81
N HIS A 706 39.43 2.29 0.26
CA HIS A 706 39.58 1.71 1.60
C HIS A 706 38.25 1.61 2.37
N ARG A 707 37.25 2.44 2.03
CA ARG A 707 35.89 2.37 2.62
C ARG A 707 34.81 2.70 1.60
N VAL A 708 33.59 2.19 1.82
CA VAL A 708 32.39 2.65 1.10
C VAL A 708 32.14 4.11 1.48
N LEU A 709 31.97 4.99 0.50
CA LEU A 709 31.84 6.42 0.76
C LEU A 709 30.42 6.75 1.26
N PRO A 710 30.26 7.44 2.40
CA PRO A 710 28.98 7.99 2.80
C PRO A 710 28.44 9.01 1.79
N PHE A 711 27.13 9.10 1.60
CA PHE A 711 26.52 10.01 0.62
C PHE A 711 26.92 11.47 0.82
N LYS A 712 27.01 11.93 2.08
CA LYS A 712 27.52 13.26 2.43
C LYS A 712 28.94 13.51 1.89
N TYR A 713 29.81 12.50 1.96
CA TYR A 713 31.18 12.63 1.45
C TYR A 713 31.23 12.50 -0.08
N LEU A 714 30.45 11.59 -0.66
CA LEU A 714 30.32 11.47 -2.12
C LEU A 714 29.82 12.77 -2.75
N SER A 715 28.78 13.37 -2.18
CA SER A 715 28.19 14.64 -2.62
C SER A 715 29.24 15.76 -2.69
N ARG A 716 30.07 15.93 -1.65
CA ARG A 716 31.19 16.91 -1.65
C ARG A 716 32.21 16.64 -2.75
N LEU A 717 32.51 15.37 -3.01
CA LEU A 717 33.48 14.98 -4.02
C LEU A 717 32.98 15.23 -5.43
N VAL A 718 31.75 14.82 -5.73
CA VAL A 718 31.18 15.02 -7.07
C VAL A 718 30.88 16.50 -7.33
N ASP A 719 30.51 17.28 -6.31
CA ASP A 719 30.40 18.73 -6.42
C ASP A 719 31.73 19.39 -6.79
N ALA A 720 32.85 19.01 -6.14
CA ALA A 720 34.18 19.50 -6.49
C ALA A 720 34.63 19.09 -7.90
N LEU A 721 34.16 17.93 -8.39
CA LEU A 721 34.38 17.47 -9.76
C LEU A 721 33.43 18.14 -10.78
N GLY A 722 32.39 18.85 -10.35
CA GLY A 722 31.40 19.47 -11.24
C GLY A 722 30.36 18.48 -11.78
N TYR A 723 29.98 17.48 -10.97
CA TYR A 723 29.03 16.44 -11.34
C TYR A 723 27.97 16.19 -10.28
N LYS A 724 26.91 15.51 -10.71
CA LYS A 724 25.94 14.76 -9.90
C LYS A 724 26.16 13.27 -10.13
N ALA A 725 26.17 12.47 -9.06
CA ALA A 725 26.25 11.02 -9.14
C ALA A 725 24.86 10.38 -9.09
N ILE A 726 24.56 9.57 -10.10
CA ILE A 726 23.45 8.62 -10.05
C ILE A 726 24.05 7.28 -9.64
N ILE A 727 23.65 6.76 -8.49
CA ILE A 727 24.15 5.49 -7.95
C ILE A 727 23.11 4.39 -8.08
N VAL A 728 23.57 3.15 -8.19
CA VAL A 728 22.72 1.95 -8.16
C VAL A 728 23.26 0.97 -7.15
N ARG A 729 22.36 0.16 -6.60
CA ARG A 729 22.72 -0.98 -5.76
C ARG A 729 22.45 -2.27 -6.55
N PRO A 730 23.19 -3.35 -6.29
CA PRO A 730 22.87 -4.65 -6.86
C PRO A 730 21.41 -5.04 -6.62
N GLY A 731 20.78 -5.59 -7.67
CA GLY A 731 19.33 -5.78 -7.76
C GLY A 731 18.85 -7.17 -7.36
N VAL A 732 19.72 -7.98 -6.74
CA VAL A 732 19.42 -9.35 -6.33
C VAL A 732 18.66 -9.42 -4.99
N PRO A 733 17.71 -10.35 -4.82
CA PRO A 733 17.04 -10.59 -3.54
C PRO A 733 18.04 -10.84 -2.42
N GLY A 734 17.77 -10.29 -1.23
CA GLY A 734 18.67 -10.48 -0.09
C GLY A 734 20.07 -9.90 -0.30
N TRP A 735 20.22 -8.90 -1.18
CA TRP A 735 21.46 -8.13 -1.26
C TRP A 735 21.80 -7.57 0.13
N ASN A 736 23.01 -7.92 0.57
CA ASN A 736 23.56 -7.67 1.90
C ASN A 736 22.69 -8.16 3.07
N ALA A 737 22.03 -9.33 2.94
CA ALA A 737 21.16 -9.85 3.99
C ALA A 737 21.89 -10.05 5.33
N ILE A 738 23.16 -10.48 5.33
CA ILE A 738 23.91 -10.73 6.56
C ILE A 738 24.37 -9.40 7.19
N SER A 739 24.82 -8.45 6.37
CA SER A 739 25.23 -7.12 6.83
C SER A 739 24.06 -6.27 7.33
N ARG A 740 22.80 -6.71 7.15
CA ARG A 740 21.62 -6.08 7.77
C ARG A 740 21.48 -6.46 9.26
N THR A 741 22.12 -7.54 9.70
CA THR A 741 22.04 -8.03 11.09
C THR A 741 23.39 -8.05 11.80
N LYS A 742 24.49 -8.19 11.07
CA LYS A 742 25.87 -8.20 11.60
C LYS A 742 26.66 -6.95 11.17
N THR A 743 27.58 -6.55 12.02
CA THR A 743 28.59 -5.53 11.70
C THR A 743 29.70 -6.09 10.81
N LEU A 744 30.43 -5.24 10.09
CA LEU A 744 31.54 -5.70 9.24
C LEU A 744 32.63 -6.37 10.09
N GLU A 745 32.88 -5.83 11.28
CA GLU A 745 33.88 -6.36 12.22
C GLU A 745 33.57 -7.81 12.55
N GLN A 746 32.33 -8.10 12.95
CA GLN A 746 31.87 -9.48 13.22
C GLN A 746 32.02 -10.39 11.98
N MET A 747 31.74 -9.88 10.79
CA MET A 747 31.87 -10.63 9.54
C MET A 747 33.32 -10.85 9.10
N LEU A 748 34.25 -9.97 9.47
CA LEU A 748 35.67 -10.15 9.18
C LEU A 748 36.29 -11.17 10.15
N GLU A 749 35.92 -11.10 11.43
CA GLU A 749 36.34 -12.08 12.46
C GLU A 749 35.93 -13.50 12.07
N SER A 750 34.69 -13.68 11.63
CA SER A 750 34.14 -15.00 11.29
C SER A 750 34.80 -15.64 10.07
N ILE A 751 35.30 -14.85 9.12
CA ILE A 751 35.98 -15.36 7.91
C ILE A 751 37.51 -15.39 8.05
N GLY A 752 38.04 -15.09 9.24
CA GLY A 752 39.47 -15.08 9.52
C GLY A 752 40.23 -13.95 8.84
N GLU A 753 39.54 -12.88 8.43
CA GLU A 753 40.17 -11.69 7.85
C GLU A 753 40.55 -10.70 8.96
N PRO A 754 41.68 -9.98 8.82
CA PRO A 754 42.11 -9.03 9.83
C PRO A 754 41.06 -7.93 9.99
N VAL A 755 40.53 -7.80 11.21
CA VAL A 755 39.74 -6.64 11.63
C VAL A 755 40.71 -5.47 11.76
N TYR A 756 40.93 -4.74 10.67
CA TYR A 756 41.72 -3.52 10.74
C TYR A 756 41.07 -2.57 11.76
N ARG A 757 41.74 -2.39 12.90
CA ARG A 757 41.32 -1.54 14.02
C ARG A 757 40.86 -0.17 13.51
N TRP A 758 39.55 0.05 13.54
CA TRP A 758 38.95 1.36 13.80
C TRP A 758 38.97 1.67 15.31
N LYS A 759 39.95 1.17 16.07
CA LYS A 759 40.28 1.78 17.35
C LYS A 759 40.79 3.17 17.02
N ARG A 760 39.98 4.19 17.32
CA ARG A 760 40.52 5.52 17.63
C ARG A 760 41.75 5.29 18.51
N LYS A 761 42.89 5.85 18.13
CA LYS A 761 43.94 6.12 19.12
C LYS A 761 43.23 6.91 20.23
N ASP A 762 43.02 6.30 21.38
CA ASP A 762 42.96 7.09 22.60
C ASP A 762 44.33 7.77 22.72
N PRO A 763 44.41 9.10 22.87
CA PRO A 763 45.68 9.79 23.06
C PRO A 763 46.27 9.59 24.46
N TYR A 764 45.73 8.70 25.27
CA TYR A 764 46.22 8.39 26.61
C TYR A 764 46.29 6.87 26.76
N ILE A 765 47.50 6.33 26.63
CA ILE A 765 48.12 5.25 27.42
C ILE A 765 49.42 4.90 26.66
N GLU A 766 50.50 5.45 27.22
CA GLU A 766 51.95 5.20 27.07
C GLU A 766 52.61 5.30 25.69
#